data_AF-A0A507BZE9-F1
#
_entry.id   AF-A0A507BZE9-F1
#
_cell.length_a   1.000
_cell.length_b   1.000
_cell.length_c   1.000
_cell.angle_alpha   90.00
_cell.angle_beta   90.00
_cell.angle_gamma   90.00
#
_symmetry.space_group_name_H-M   'P 1'
#
loop_
_entity.id
_entity.type
_entity.pdbx_description
1 polymer ?
#
loop_
_entity_poly.entity_id
_entity_poly.type
_entity_poly.pdbx_seq_one_letter_code
_entity_poly.pdbx_strand_id
1 'polypeptide(L)'
;MAEEASSTILVLNSGSSTIKFKLYSAKDLTLVASGSIDALLSKQPAINVTVIKPSSSKIKNEALWDSPPTQEDINNYEVVFRAFLEKIRPHLVFDHVACIAHRVVHGGKLFDAPTILTDKVIEDLKTVSDLAPLHNPPALSLIHATRAIFSDKPQIAIFDTAFHRTMPEVAKTYALPYDKCLELGIAKYGFHGTSHGYLAKKTTAYLESVKPVTAIGAIKLPWRLVTLHLGNGASACAILDGKSVDTSMGLTPLEGLIMGTRSGDVDPSAIFHLSQPHFAEHTTLTDTIRVSQAEDILNHSSGLLGICGESDFRKIEPILSSNDSTSEKYRRCKLAVDMFTYRIAKYVASYVVPLKGIPHCIVFAGGVGENSKIVRRLVCELLDGLGVKLDDAKNEGVDGSADLVDISHADSIVKVVVVKADEEVIAALINSPYASNPVFQVKMIIGTVGFVSMVISVILGFTRLYHHRQPDQRPRRDPGVHPQPSKMMTRDTLRDRALAMIIQFLEVEDFELAVHALKQELGTELADDIQRISIGKPLLSLLAEAEDELKRGLGARTESSQPTSICETDALKKIQEPPTSPPSINQLYNFTPHFSNVLAVATINDNNGGELPLIVTSAADKSIRVSSLVGEPHLERILSSQSSPIINIVIHPTLPNVIITTSMGGDMSMIDILEDEELMTCRNHSKYVVAADIIETEEGGWVATGSYDKTVCIYRLHDGLPDLDSRIVLKHETQVEAVCFVKATHEHGLALVVACRDTNYLLYYYLSGNGQPKLVKYNMNANNDDWISFSVLHLATSESGPYLLASTSTPTGKLLLFLTHSSKILLSCYGAPAEVSLPRCCFSSDAKYLYVTGDDFAIWCFQVSTGELIRRITTHDAPVRCIYMDKQMNWVVSCGFDKQVYIHGQ
;
A
#
# COMPACT_ATOMS: atom_id res chain seq x y z
N MET A 1 -18.63 -40.37 -22.97
CA MET A 1 -18.22 -38.96 -22.79
C MET A 1 -17.69 -38.83 -21.38
N ALA A 2 -16.37 -38.89 -21.23
CA ALA A 2 -15.73 -38.62 -19.94
C ALA A 2 -15.75 -37.10 -19.76
N GLU A 3 -16.49 -36.61 -18.78
CA GLU A 3 -16.27 -35.24 -18.28
C GLU A 3 -14.78 -35.11 -17.94
N GLU A 4 -14.15 -34.04 -18.42
CA GLU A 4 -12.80 -33.66 -18.01
C GLU A 4 -12.69 -33.77 -16.49
N ALA A 5 -11.94 -34.74 -15.98
CA ALA A 5 -11.71 -34.87 -14.55
C ALA A 5 -10.95 -33.62 -14.08
N SER A 6 -11.68 -32.68 -13.49
CA SER A 6 -11.12 -31.41 -13.03
C SER A 6 -10.07 -31.68 -11.97
N SER A 7 -8.82 -31.30 -12.23
CA SER A 7 -7.72 -31.36 -11.28
C SER A 7 -8.09 -30.71 -9.94
N THR A 8 -7.60 -31.26 -8.83
CA THR A 8 -7.93 -30.79 -7.47
C THR A 8 -6.70 -30.34 -6.68
N ILE A 9 -6.92 -29.52 -5.65
CA ILE A 9 -5.90 -29.06 -4.69
C ILE A 9 -6.26 -29.63 -3.33
N LEU A 10 -5.35 -30.39 -2.73
CA LEU A 10 -5.53 -30.96 -1.39
C LEU A 10 -4.88 -30.05 -0.35
N VAL A 11 -5.66 -29.51 0.57
CA VAL A 11 -5.19 -28.68 1.67
C VAL A 11 -5.23 -29.49 2.96
N LEU A 12 -4.12 -29.50 3.69
CA LEU A 12 -3.93 -30.28 4.91
C LEU A 12 -3.51 -29.39 6.07
N ASN A 13 -4.08 -29.68 7.24
CA ASN A 13 -3.80 -29.00 8.49
C ASN A 13 -3.68 -30.04 9.61
N SER A 14 -2.46 -30.29 10.09
CA SER A 14 -2.16 -31.24 11.16
C SER A 14 -2.04 -30.53 12.50
N GLY A 15 -2.92 -30.87 13.44
CA GLY A 15 -2.72 -30.62 14.87
C GLY A 15 -2.09 -31.82 15.57
N SER A 16 -1.87 -31.72 16.87
CA SER A 16 -1.31 -32.81 17.69
C SER A 16 -2.21 -34.05 17.78
N SER A 17 -3.53 -33.88 17.64
CA SER A 17 -4.53 -34.95 17.78
C SER A 17 -5.56 -35.02 16.63
N THR A 18 -5.45 -34.14 15.64
CA THR A 18 -6.38 -34.10 14.49
C THR A 18 -5.65 -33.78 13.18
N ILE A 19 -6.06 -34.38 12.07
CA ILE A 19 -5.67 -33.96 10.71
C ILE A 19 -6.95 -33.49 10.03
N LYS A 20 -6.99 -32.22 9.61
CA LYS A 20 -8.08 -31.68 8.80
C LYS A 20 -7.65 -31.60 7.35
N PHE A 21 -8.61 -31.85 6.46
CA PHE A 21 -8.38 -31.66 5.03
C PHE A 21 -9.54 -30.91 4.37
N LYS A 22 -9.20 -30.20 3.31
CA LYS A 22 -10.16 -29.69 2.33
C LYS A 22 -9.64 -30.01 0.93
N LEU A 23 -10.55 -30.38 0.04
CA LEU A 23 -10.26 -30.63 -1.36
C LEU A 23 -10.97 -29.57 -2.19
N TYR A 24 -10.22 -28.87 -3.01
CA TYR A 24 -10.71 -27.80 -3.87
C TYR A 24 -10.58 -28.16 -5.35
N SER A 25 -11.50 -27.69 -6.18
CA SER A 25 -11.33 -27.70 -7.63
C SER A 25 -10.21 -26.72 -8.00
N ALA A 26 -9.20 -27.16 -8.75
CA ALA A 26 -8.10 -26.28 -9.14
C ALA A 26 -8.54 -25.20 -10.16
N LYS A 27 -9.66 -25.44 -10.87
CA LYS A 27 -10.20 -24.55 -11.90
C LYS A 27 -10.80 -23.27 -11.32
N ASP A 28 -11.59 -23.41 -10.26
CA ASP A 28 -12.43 -22.33 -9.71
C ASP A 28 -12.34 -22.20 -8.20
N LEU A 29 -11.46 -22.98 -7.55
CA LEU A 29 -11.28 -23.02 -6.10
C LEU A 29 -12.55 -23.33 -5.30
N THR A 30 -13.56 -23.95 -5.93
CA THR A 30 -14.77 -24.36 -5.22
C THR A 30 -14.49 -25.60 -4.35
N LEU A 31 -15.02 -25.61 -3.13
CA LEU A 31 -14.87 -26.73 -2.20
C LEU A 31 -15.57 -27.99 -2.75
N VAL A 32 -14.79 -29.06 -2.93
CA VAL A 32 -15.25 -30.38 -3.42
C VAL A 32 -15.60 -31.27 -2.23
N ALA A 33 -14.73 -31.31 -1.22
CA ALA A 33 -14.93 -32.08 0.00
C ALA A 33 -14.14 -31.48 1.16
N SER A 34 -14.56 -31.79 2.38
CA SER A 34 -13.82 -31.44 3.60
C SER A 34 -13.99 -32.52 4.66
N GLY A 35 -13.07 -32.56 5.62
CA GLY A 35 -13.19 -33.49 6.73
C GLY A 35 -12.03 -33.46 7.70
N SER A 36 -12.07 -34.41 8.63
CA SER A 36 -11.06 -34.61 9.65
C SER A 36 -10.84 -36.09 9.95
N ILE A 37 -9.62 -36.38 10.38
CA ILE A 37 -9.24 -37.57 11.14
C ILE A 37 -9.04 -37.07 12.57
N ASP A 38 -9.93 -37.47 13.47
CA ASP A 38 -9.95 -37.05 14.87
C ASP A 38 -9.40 -38.15 15.78
N ALA A 39 -8.99 -37.76 16.99
CA ALA A 39 -8.41 -38.65 17.99
C ALA A 39 -7.20 -39.45 17.45
N LEU A 40 -6.32 -38.78 16.70
CA LEU A 40 -5.02 -39.32 16.32
C LEU A 40 -4.22 -39.70 17.57
N LEU A 41 -3.35 -40.70 17.45
CA LEU A 41 -2.58 -41.23 18.58
C LEU A 41 -3.45 -41.95 19.65
N SER A 42 -4.75 -42.12 19.40
CA SER A 42 -5.65 -42.91 20.24
C SER A 42 -5.93 -44.30 19.67
N LYS A 43 -6.48 -45.20 20.49
CA LYS A 43 -6.88 -46.56 20.05
C LYS A 43 -8.10 -46.59 19.14
N GLN A 44 -8.81 -45.46 18.98
CA GLN A 44 -10.05 -45.36 18.20
C GLN A 44 -10.10 -44.02 17.44
N PRO A 45 -9.24 -43.81 16.43
CA PRO A 45 -9.37 -42.64 15.59
C PRO A 45 -10.63 -42.75 14.73
N ALA A 46 -11.27 -41.60 14.56
CA ALA A 46 -12.55 -41.49 13.86
C ALA A 46 -12.43 -40.52 12.70
N ILE A 47 -13.18 -40.78 11.63
CA ILE A 47 -13.23 -39.93 10.44
C ILE A 47 -14.56 -39.22 10.35
N ASN A 48 -14.49 -37.96 9.95
CA ASN A 48 -15.63 -37.11 9.64
C ASN A 48 -15.41 -36.50 8.26
N VAL A 49 -16.27 -36.80 7.29
CA VAL A 49 -16.11 -36.33 5.91
C VAL A 49 -17.43 -35.79 5.38
N THR A 50 -17.38 -34.66 4.71
CA THR A 50 -18.48 -34.11 3.93
C THR A 50 -18.02 -33.96 2.48
N VAL A 51 -18.64 -34.73 1.58
CA VAL A 51 -18.45 -34.59 0.12
C VAL A 51 -19.55 -33.69 -0.41
N ILE A 52 -19.17 -32.65 -1.15
CA ILE A 52 -20.07 -31.67 -1.74
C ILE A 52 -20.30 -31.99 -3.22
N LYS A 53 -19.22 -32.35 -3.94
CA LYS A 53 -19.22 -32.80 -5.34
C LYS A 53 -18.37 -34.08 -5.46
N PRO A 54 -18.73 -35.07 -6.31
CA PRO A 54 -19.86 -35.13 -7.23
C PRO A 54 -21.18 -35.58 -6.58
N SER A 55 -21.16 -36.15 -5.38
CA SER A 55 -22.35 -36.58 -4.64
C SER A 55 -22.37 -35.99 -3.23
N SER A 56 -23.51 -35.44 -2.81
CA SER A 56 -23.69 -34.95 -1.44
C SER A 56 -23.75 -36.15 -0.49
N SER A 57 -22.62 -36.49 0.13
CA SER A 57 -22.49 -37.58 1.08
C SER A 57 -21.76 -37.14 2.34
N LYS A 58 -22.10 -37.76 3.47
CA LYS A 58 -21.52 -37.45 4.78
C LYS A 58 -21.15 -38.72 5.51
N ILE A 59 -19.92 -38.79 5.97
CA ILE A 59 -19.41 -39.78 6.91
C ILE A 59 -19.24 -39.05 8.25
N LYS A 60 -19.81 -39.60 9.32
CA LYS A 60 -19.74 -38.98 10.66
C LYS A 60 -19.32 -40.01 11.68
N ASN A 61 -18.24 -39.70 12.39
CA ASN A 61 -17.71 -40.47 13.51
C ASN A 61 -17.54 -41.96 13.18
N GLU A 62 -17.08 -42.25 11.97
CA GLU A 62 -16.82 -43.62 11.54
C GLU A 62 -15.41 -44.03 11.98
N ALA A 63 -15.24 -45.26 12.46
CA ALA A 63 -13.92 -45.75 12.83
C ALA A 63 -13.00 -45.81 11.60
N LEU A 64 -11.76 -45.35 11.76
CA LEU A 64 -10.76 -45.38 10.67
C LEU A 64 -10.43 -46.82 10.24
N TRP A 65 -10.41 -47.74 11.21
CA TRP A 65 -10.18 -49.17 10.98
C TRP A 65 -11.33 -50.00 11.54
N ASP A 66 -11.66 -51.10 10.86
CA ASP A 66 -12.68 -52.05 11.30
C ASP A 66 -12.19 -52.92 12.47
N SER A 67 -10.88 -52.94 12.73
CA SER A 67 -10.24 -53.60 13.86
C SER A 67 -9.19 -52.69 14.51
N PRO A 68 -8.92 -52.82 15.82
CA PRO A 68 -7.97 -51.94 16.50
C PRO A 68 -6.57 -52.02 15.86
N PRO A 69 -5.98 -50.90 15.42
CA PRO A 69 -4.62 -50.85 14.89
C PRO A 69 -3.59 -51.12 16.00
N THR A 70 -2.34 -51.45 15.65
CA THR A 70 -1.26 -51.52 16.62
C THR A 70 -0.85 -50.11 17.09
N GLN A 71 -0.16 -50.00 18.23
CA GLN A 71 0.34 -48.69 18.69
C GLN A 71 1.35 -48.08 17.71
N GLU A 72 2.10 -48.91 16.98
CA GLU A 72 3.03 -48.49 15.94
C GLU A 72 2.29 -47.90 14.74
N ASP A 73 1.20 -48.55 14.29
CA ASP A 73 0.35 -48.07 13.20
C ASP A 73 -0.26 -46.69 13.51
N ILE A 74 -0.76 -46.50 14.74
CA ILE A 74 -1.39 -45.24 15.14
C ILE A 74 -0.36 -44.09 15.15
N ASN A 75 0.90 -44.38 15.51
CA ASN A 75 1.96 -43.38 15.57
C ASN A 75 2.58 -43.05 14.20
N ASN A 76 2.22 -43.79 13.15
CA ASN A 76 2.74 -43.60 11.80
C ASN A 76 1.75 -42.83 10.92
N TYR A 77 2.05 -41.56 10.65
CA TYR A 77 1.22 -40.68 9.84
C TYR A 77 1.00 -41.20 8.41
N GLU A 78 1.97 -41.93 7.83
CA GLU A 78 1.80 -42.52 6.50
C GLU A 78 0.76 -43.64 6.52
N VAL A 79 0.83 -44.54 7.52
CA VAL A 79 -0.12 -45.65 7.69
C VAL A 79 -1.53 -45.11 7.93
N VAL A 80 -1.66 -44.13 8.84
CA VAL A 80 -2.92 -43.46 9.15
C VAL A 80 -3.51 -42.81 7.90
N PHE A 81 -2.71 -42.05 7.15
CA PHE A 81 -3.22 -41.33 5.99
C PHE A 81 -3.57 -42.27 4.82
N ARG A 82 -2.81 -43.35 4.61
CA ARG A 82 -3.18 -44.40 3.64
C ARG A 82 -4.48 -45.08 4.02
N ALA A 83 -4.65 -45.46 5.29
CA ALA A 83 -5.89 -46.06 5.78
C ALA A 83 -7.08 -45.12 5.56
N PHE A 84 -6.89 -43.83 5.82
CA PHE A 84 -7.90 -42.82 5.58
C PHE A 84 -8.29 -42.76 4.10
N LEU A 85 -7.31 -42.62 3.20
CA LEU A 85 -7.55 -42.55 1.75
C LEU A 85 -8.28 -43.80 1.24
N GLU A 86 -7.90 -44.99 1.68
CA GLU A 86 -8.59 -46.24 1.32
C GLU A 86 -10.02 -46.30 1.86
N LYS A 87 -10.25 -45.89 3.11
CA LYS A 87 -11.57 -45.87 3.74
C LYS A 87 -12.54 -44.94 2.99
N ILE A 88 -12.05 -43.80 2.49
CA ILE A 88 -12.90 -42.81 1.80
C ILE A 88 -12.93 -42.97 0.29
N ARG A 89 -12.08 -43.83 -0.29
CA ARG A 89 -11.99 -44.10 -1.74
C ARG A 89 -13.33 -44.39 -2.42
N PRO A 90 -14.29 -45.11 -1.80
CA PRO A 90 -15.61 -45.33 -2.41
C PRO A 90 -16.45 -44.05 -2.59
N HIS A 91 -16.15 -43.00 -1.83
CA HIS A 91 -16.88 -41.74 -1.81
C HIS A 91 -16.14 -40.59 -2.51
N LEU A 92 -14.80 -40.62 -2.49
CA LEU A 92 -13.95 -39.55 -3.00
C LEU A 92 -12.62 -40.10 -3.51
N VAL A 93 -12.23 -39.72 -4.73
CA VAL A 93 -11.00 -40.17 -5.39
C VAL A 93 -9.97 -39.05 -5.43
N PHE A 94 -8.70 -39.37 -5.15
CA PHE A 94 -7.59 -38.41 -5.08
C PHE A 94 -6.61 -38.50 -6.26
N ASP A 95 -6.92 -39.30 -7.28
CA ASP A 95 -6.03 -39.58 -8.43
C ASP A 95 -5.70 -38.32 -9.27
N HIS A 96 -6.54 -37.29 -9.20
CA HIS A 96 -6.39 -36.03 -9.95
C HIS A 96 -5.92 -34.85 -9.10
N VAL A 97 -5.30 -35.10 -7.93
CA VAL A 97 -4.68 -34.05 -7.12
C VAL A 97 -3.49 -33.46 -7.89
N ALA A 98 -3.57 -32.18 -8.22
CA ALA A 98 -2.51 -31.43 -8.91
C ALA A 98 -1.40 -30.98 -7.96
N CYS A 99 -1.74 -30.60 -6.72
CA CYS A 99 -0.78 -30.23 -5.69
C CYS A 99 -1.36 -30.41 -4.27
N ILE A 100 -0.47 -30.43 -3.29
CA ILE A 100 -0.82 -30.54 -1.87
C ILE A 100 -0.27 -29.34 -1.12
N ALA A 101 -1.12 -28.68 -0.33
CA ALA A 101 -0.69 -27.59 0.54
C ALA A 101 -0.80 -27.99 2.01
N HIS A 102 0.28 -27.76 2.73
CA HIS A 102 0.42 -28.03 4.15
C HIS A 102 0.42 -26.72 4.92
N ARG A 103 -0.54 -26.56 5.83
CA ARG A 103 -0.48 -25.49 6.82
C ARG A 103 0.60 -25.81 7.84
N VAL A 104 1.60 -24.94 7.95
CA VAL A 104 2.68 -25.02 8.93
C VAL A 104 2.55 -23.84 9.89
N VAL A 105 2.60 -24.13 11.19
CA VAL A 105 2.35 -23.11 12.21
C VAL A 105 3.49 -22.09 12.26
N HIS A 106 4.74 -22.52 12.23
CA HIS A 106 5.88 -21.63 12.42
C HIS A 106 6.90 -21.71 11.27
N GLY A 107 7.09 -20.60 10.54
CA GLY A 107 8.09 -20.47 9.47
C GLY A 107 9.45 -19.91 9.91
N GLY A 108 9.54 -19.43 11.16
CA GLY A 108 10.79 -18.89 11.70
C GLY A 108 11.24 -17.64 10.92
N LYS A 109 12.54 -17.38 10.93
CA LYS A 109 13.13 -16.29 10.11
C LYS A 109 13.33 -16.71 8.64
N LEU A 110 13.25 -18.01 8.34
CA LEU A 110 13.61 -18.59 7.05
C LEU A 110 12.47 -18.51 6.03
N PHE A 111 11.21 -18.64 6.48
CA PHE A 111 10.07 -18.73 5.59
C PHE A 111 9.08 -17.57 5.80
N ASP A 112 8.97 -16.70 4.81
CA ASP A 112 8.11 -15.52 4.80
C ASP A 112 7.01 -15.54 3.73
N ALA A 113 6.95 -16.60 2.93
CA ALA A 113 5.95 -16.81 1.89
C ALA A 113 5.63 -18.31 1.71
N PRO A 114 4.51 -18.67 1.07
CA PRO A 114 4.26 -20.05 0.63
C PRO A 114 5.45 -20.61 -0.14
N THR A 115 5.93 -21.79 0.26
CA THR A 115 7.19 -22.35 -0.24
C THR A 115 7.00 -23.78 -0.75
N ILE A 116 7.51 -24.09 -1.95
CA ILE A 116 7.53 -25.47 -2.46
C ILE A 116 8.46 -26.32 -1.59
N LEU A 117 7.95 -27.46 -1.14
CA LEU A 117 8.67 -28.43 -0.32
C LEU A 117 9.69 -29.21 -1.18
N THR A 118 10.95 -28.82 -1.07
CA THR A 118 12.12 -29.59 -1.52
C THR A 118 12.77 -30.31 -0.33
N ASP A 119 13.71 -31.22 -0.59
CA ASP A 119 14.47 -31.88 0.50
C ASP A 119 15.19 -30.87 1.40
N LYS A 120 15.78 -29.83 0.79
CA LYS A 120 16.39 -28.73 1.53
C LYS A 120 15.38 -27.97 2.39
N VAL A 121 14.21 -27.62 1.86
CA VAL A 121 13.17 -26.91 2.61
C VAL A 121 12.68 -27.75 3.78
N ILE A 122 12.51 -29.06 3.61
CA ILE A 122 12.11 -29.96 4.70
C ILE A 122 13.19 -30.03 5.78
N GLU A 123 14.46 -30.05 5.42
CA GLU A 123 15.56 -30.01 6.38
C GLU A 123 15.60 -28.67 7.13
N ASP A 124 15.47 -27.56 6.41
CA ASP A 124 15.38 -26.21 6.99
C ASP A 124 14.14 -26.11 7.92
N LEU A 125 13.01 -26.74 7.59
CA LEU A 125 11.82 -26.81 8.47
C LEU A 125 12.07 -27.58 9.78
N LYS A 126 12.91 -28.62 9.76
CA LYS A 126 13.30 -29.31 11.00
C LYS A 126 14.01 -28.35 11.95
N THR A 127 14.91 -27.52 11.45
CA THR A 127 15.63 -26.51 12.27
C THR A 127 14.68 -25.47 12.89
N VAL A 128 13.62 -25.10 12.18
CA VAL A 128 12.60 -24.17 12.69
C VAL A 128 11.66 -24.83 13.70
N SER A 129 11.60 -26.16 13.76
CA SER A 129 10.68 -26.87 14.67
C SER A 129 10.99 -26.64 16.14
N ASP A 130 12.22 -26.26 16.48
CA ASP A 130 12.61 -25.89 17.84
C ASP A 130 11.85 -24.65 18.35
N LEU A 131 11.39 -23.77 17.45
CA LEU A 131 10.57 -22.61 17.80
C LEU A 131 9.09 -22.96 18.05
N ALA A 132 8.64 -24.13 17.58
CA ALA A 132 7.26 -24.58 17.72
C ALA A 132 7.16 -26.11 17.91
N PRO A 133 7.72 -26.66 19.00
CA PRO A 133 7.90 -28.11 19.19
C PRO A 133 6.58 -28.88 19.30
N LEU A 134 5.48 -28.24 19.71
CA LEU A 134 4.15 -28.86 19.79
C LEU A 134 3.38 -28.84 18.45
N HIS A 135 3.86 -28.09 17.45
CA HIS A 135 3.06 -27.78 16.26
C HIS A 135 3.73 -28.17 14.95
N ASN A 136 5.03 -27.90 14.79
CA ASN A 136 5.74 -28.22 13.55
C ASN A 136 6.01 -29.72 13.35
N PRO A 137 6.32 -30.54 14.38
CA PRO A 137 6.59 -31.97 14.17
C PRO A 137 5.41 -32.78 13.58
N PRO A 138 4.14 -32.59 14.00
CA PRO A 138 3.00 -33.18 13.31
C PRO A 138 2.90 -32.79 11.83
N ALA A 139 3.19 -31.52 11.49
CA ALA A 139 3.19 -31.04 10.10
C ALA A 139 4.28 -31.70 9.26
N LEU A 140 5.51 -31.81 9.79
CA LEU A 140 6.59 -32.54 9.14
C LEU A 140 6.24 -34.02 8.92
N SER A 141 5.62 -34.66 9.91
CA SER A 141 5.20 -36.07 9.80
C SER A 141 4.18 -36.26 8.67
N LEU A 142 3.21 -35.35 8.53
CA LEU A 142 2.24 -35.38 7.45
C LEU A 142 2.86 -35.04 6.09
N ILE A 143 3.82 -34.13 6.03
CA ILE A 143 4.60 -33.83 4.81
C ILE A 143 5.34 -35.08 4.34
N HIS A 144 6.03 -35.78 5.25
CA HIS A 144 6.72 -37.02 4.91
C HIS A 144 5.75 -38.11 4.42
N ALA A 145 4.64 -38.32 5.13
CA ALA A 145 3.59 -39.26 4.75
C ALA A 145 3.04 -38.97 3.35
N THR A 146 2.67 -37.72 3.09
CA THR A 146 2.10 -37.34 1.78
C THR A 146 3.12 -37.36 0.66
N ARG A 147 4.42 -37.10 0.92
CA ARG A 147 5.48 -37.28 -0.10
C ARG A 147 5.67 -38.75 -0.48
N ALA A 148 5.48 -39.67 0.45
CA ALA A 148 5.52 -41.11 0.15
C ALA A 148 4.27 -41.57 -0.64
N ILE A 149 3.12 -40.96 -0.40
CA ILE A 149 1.84 -41.33 -1.05
C ILE A 149 1.70 -40.67 -2.43
N PHE A 150 2.00 -39.37 -2.53
CA PHE A 150 1.86 -38.54 -3.74
C PHE A 150 3.24 -38.11 -4.26
N SER A 151 4.09 -39.10 -4.55
CA SER A 151 5.51 -38.89 -4.87
C SER A 151 5.80 -38.02 -6.10
N ASP A 152 4.86 -37.93 -7.04
CA ASP A 152 4.97 -37.17 -8.28
C ASP A 152 4.29 -35.79 -8.21
N LYS A 153 3.67 -35.43 -7.07
CA LYS A 153 2.90 -34.18 -6.93
C LYS A 153 3.68 -33.10 -6.18
N PRO A 154 3.69 -31.84 -6.67
CA PRO A 154 4.28 -30.74 -5.94
C PRO A 154 3.55 -30.51 -4.61
N GLN A 155 4.32 -30.26 -3.57
CA GLN A 155 3.80 -29.93 -2.25
C GLN A 155 4.30 -28.57 -1.79
N ILE A 156 3.45 -27.83 -1.07
CA ILE A 156 3.68 -26.44 -0.68
C ILE A 156 3.46 -26.32 0.82
N ALA A 157 4.38 -25.67 1.54
CA ALA A 157 4.17 -25.26 2.92
C ALA A 157 3.66 -23.81 2.96
N ILE A 158 2.62 -23.58 3.76
CA ILE A 158 2.01 -22.27 3.98
C ILE A 158 2.09 -21.94 5.47
N PHE A 159 2.78 -20.85 5.78
CA PHE A 159 3.17 -20.50 7.14
C PHE A 159 2.19 -19.52 7.77
N ASP A 160 1.66 -19.84 8.94
CA ASP A 160 0.81 -18.90 9.69
C ASP A 160 1.57 -17.62 10.12
N THR A 161 2.90 -17.67 10.19
CA THR A 161 3.77 -16.54 10.55
C THR A 161 4.09 -15.61 9.37
N ALA A 162 3.88 -16.06 8.12
CA ALA A 162 4.36 -15.35 6.93
C ALA A 162 3.78 -13.92 6.79
N PHE A 163 2.46 -13.77 6.98
CA PHE A 163 1.79 -12.47 6.84
C PHE A 163 2.32 -11.40 7.82
N HIS A 164 2.82 -11.83 8.98
CA HIS A 164 3.34 -10.96 10.03
C HIS A 164 4.80 -10.55 9.80
N ARG A 165 5.43 -11.00 8.71
CA ARG A 165 6.82 -10.64 8.39
C ARG A 165 6.99 -9.14 8.15
N THR A 166 5.93 -8.40 7.85
CA THR A 166 5.99 -6.95 7.68
C THR A 166 6.04 -6.14 8.98
N MET A 167 5.86 -6.76 10.17
CA MET A 167 5.90 -5.96 11.41
C MET A 167 7.30 -5.36 11.62
N PRO A 168 7.40 -4.09 12.07
CA PRO A 168 8.68 -3.43 12.29
C PRO A 168 9.44 -4.04 13.47
N GLU A 169 10.76 -3.83 13.54
CA GLU A 169 11.62 -4.38 14.60
C GLU A 169 11.16 -3.97 16.00
N VAL A 170 10.70 -2.73 16.16
CA VAL A 170 10.14 -2.21 17.43
C VAL A 170 8.93 -2.99 17.93
N ALA A 171 8.15 -3.61 17.03
CA ALA A 171 6.99 -4.43 17.40
C ALA A 171 7.35 -5.91 17.58
N LYS A 172 8.43 -6.38 16.95
CA LYS A 172 8.86 -7.79 16.99
C LYS A 172 9.82 -8.12 18.13
N THR A 173 10.59 -7.14 18.60
CA THR A 173 11.70 -7.37 19.53
C THR A 173 11.19 -7.40 20.97
N TYR A 174 11.48 -8.47 21.70
CA TYR A 174 11.26 -8.49 23.14
C TYR A 174 12.40 -7.79 23.89
N ALA A 175 12.07 -7.11 24.98
CA ALA A 175 13.04 -6.49 25.90
C ALA A 175 13.77 -7.54 26.79
N LEU A 176 14.34 -8.55 26.13
CA LEU A 176 15.20 -9.59 26.68
C LEU A 176 16.64 -9.36 26.21
N PRO A 177 17.67 -10.07 26.73
CA PRO A 177 19.05 -9.91 26.27
C PRO A 177 19.19 -10.01 24.74
N TYR A 178 19.41 -8.87 24.09
CA TYR A 178 19.19 -8.69 22.65
C TYR A 178 19.99 -9.68 21.80
N ASP A 179 21.30 -9.78 22.05
CA ASP A 179 22.19 -10.66 21.28
C ASP A 179 21.78 -12.13 21.38
N LYS A 180 21.34 -12.57 22.58
CA LYS A 180 20.92 -13.95 22.78
C LYS A 180 19.59 -14.25 22.10
N CYS A 181 18.65 -13.30 22.13
CA CYS A 181 17.40 -13.42 21.39
C CYS A 181 17.64 -13.48 19.87
N LEU A 182 18.58 -12.68 19.36
CA LEU A 182 18.93 -12.69 17.94
C LEU A 182 19.49 -14.06 17.51
N GLU A 183 20.44 -14.59 18.29
CA GLU A 183 21.07 -15.91 18.12
C GLU A 183 20.04 -17.05 18.14
N LEU A 184 19.17 -17.06 19.15
CA LEU A 184 18.16 -18.11 19.35
C LEU A 184 16.90 -17.93 18.51
N GLY A 185 16.76 -16.82 17.78
CA GLY A 185 15.55 -16.51 17.02
C GLY A 185 14.32 -16.20 17.89
N ILE A 186 14.52 -15.74 19.12
CA ILE A 186 13.44 -15.34 20.04
C ILE A 186 12.96 -13.95 19.65
N ALA A 187 11.75 -13.87 19.10
CA ALA A 187 11.07 -12.65 18.73
C ALA A 187 9.56 -12.91 18.63
N LYS A 188 8.76 -11.86 18.54
CA LYS A 188 7.35 -11.98 18.16
C LYS A 188 7.26 -12.34 16.67
N TYR A 189 6.60 -13.46 16.39
CA TYR A 189 6.31 -13.93 15.03
C TYR A 189 4.87 -13.66 14.63
N GLY A 190 3.91 -13.93 15.52
CA GLY A 190 2.48 -13.85 15.23
C GLY A 190 1.94 -15.03 14.43
N PHE A 191 0.66 -15.33 14.58
CA PHE A 191 0.00 -16.47 13.92
C PHE A 191 -1.40 -16.09 13.42
N HIS A 192 -2.08 -17.05 12.79
CA HIS A 192 -3.28 -16.82 12.00
C HIS A 192 -3.06 -15.85 10.83
N GLY A 193 -1.82 -15.71 10.36
CA GLY A 193 -1.46 -14.79 9.28
C GLY A 193 -2.25 -15.03 7.99
N THR A 194 -2.50 -16.30 7.64
CA THR A 194 -3.36 -16.66 6.51
C THR A 194 -4.76 -16.10 6.65
N SER A 195 -5.36 -16.18 7.85
CA SER A 195 -6.68 -15.60 8.11
C SER A 195 -6.61 -14.07 8.09
N HIS A 196 -5.67 -13.46 8.81
CA HIS A 196 -5.54 -12.01 8.89
C HIS A 196 -5.31 -11.36 7.51
N GLY A 197 -4.49 -11.96 6.66
CA GLY A 197 -4.25 -11.49 5.29
C GLY A 197 -5.49 -11.55 4.40
N TYR A 198 -6.32 -12.59 4.55
CA TYR A 198 -7.59 -12.67 3.85
C TYR A 198 -8.61 -11.64 4.33
N LEU A 199 -8.75 -11.50 5.65
CA LEU A 199 -9.63 -10.50 6.24
C LEU A 199 -9.21 -9.10 5.78
N ALA A 200 -7.90 -8.80 5.76
CA ALA A 200 -7.38 -7.55 5.22
C ALA A 200 -7.85 -7.33 3.78
N LYS A 201 -7.61 -8.29 2.89
CA LYS A 201 -7.95 -8.18 1.46
C LYS A 201 -9.46 -7.98 1.25
N LYS A 202 -10.28 -8.81 1.90
CA LYS A 202 -11.75 -8.78 1.74
C LYS A 202 -12.35 -7.52 2.32
N THR A 203 -11.90 -7.09 3.49
CA THR A 203 -12.36 -5.85 4.11
C THR A 203 -11.91 -4.62 3.33
N THR A 204 -10.67 -4.59 2.81
CA THR A 204 -10.22 -3.49 1.94
C THR A 204 -11.10 -3.36 0.69
N ALA A 205 -11.39 -4.46 0.00
CA ALA A 205 -12.27 -4.44 -1.16
C ALA A 205 -13.70 -3.95 -0.83
N TYR A 206 -14.21 -4.34 0.34
CA TYR A 206 -15.49 -3.83 0.85
C TYR A 206 -15.44 -2.32 1.16
N LEU A 207 -14.40 -1.86 1.86
CA LEU A 207 -14.27 -0.44 2.20
C LEU A 207 -14.16 0.42 0.94
N GLU A 208 -13.49 -0.06 -0.10
CA GLU A 208 -13.43 0.58 -1.42
C GLU A 208 -14.78 0.62 -2.15
N SER A 209 -15.70 -0.31 -1.87
CA SER A 209 -17.02 -0.33 -2.49
C SER A 209 -18.06 0.53 -1.77
N VAL A 210 -18.01 0.59 -0.42
CA VAL A 210 -18.99 1.37 0.38
C VAL A 210 -18.54 2.78 0.69
N LYS A 211 -17.25 3.04 0.63
CA LYS A 211 -16.72 4.39 0.50
C LYS A 211 -16.13 4.44 -0.91
N PRO A 212 -16.79 5.07 -1.90
CA PRO A 212 -16.00 5.63 -2.98
C PRO A 212 -14.93 6.45 -2.27
N VAL A 213 -13.68 6.06 -2.48
CA VAL A 213 -12.47 6.74 -2.00
C VAL A 213 -12.86 8.22 -1.98
N THR A 214 -12.87 8.93 -0.85
CA THR A 214 -11.74 9.69 -0.29
C THR A 214 -10.61 10.00 -1.29
N ALA A 215 -10.88 9.93 -2.59
CA ALA A 215 -10.02 10.23 -3.70
C ALA A 215 -9.99 11.74 -3.71
N ILE A 216 -9.06 12.22 -2.91
CA ILE A 216 -8.03 13.05 -3.50
C ILE A 216 -7.72 12.48 -4.87
N GLY A 217 -7.96 13.26 -5.94
CA GLY A 217 -7.67 12.85 -7.30
C GLY A 217 -6.40 12.01 -7.32
N ALA A 218 -6.55 10.73 -7.65
CA ALA A 218 -5.49 9.71 -7.64
C ALA A 218 -4.75 9.36 -6.31
N ILE A 219 -5.02 9.93 -5.12
CA ILE A 219 -4.32 9.57 -3.86
C ILE A 219 -5.17 8.63 -2.98
N LYS A 220 -4.74 7.37 -2.91
CA LYS A 220 -5.25 6.36 -1.97
C LYS A 220 -4.51 6.46 -0.64
N LEU A 221 -5.19 6.93 0.42
CA LEU A 221 -4.67 6.86 1.80
C LEU A 221 -4.58 5.39 2.27
N PRO A 222 -3.61 5.03 3.13
CA PRO A 222 -3.45 3.66 3.59
C PRO A 222 -4.64 3.22 4.44
N TRP A 223 -5.21 2.06 4.13
CA TRP A 223 -6.27 1.48 4.95
C TRP A 223 -5.73 1.08 6.33
N ARG A 224 -6.53 1.28 7.37
CA ARG A 224 -6.17 1.00 8.76
C ARG A 224 -7.19 0.04 9.31
N LEU A 225 -6.79 -1.20 9.51
CA LEU A 225 -7.70 -2.27 9.90
C LEU A 225 -7.22 -2.89 11.20
N VAL A 226 -8.17 -3.24 12.06
CA VAL A 226 -7.93 -4.23 13.13
C VAL A 226 -8.75 -5.45 12.80
N THR A 227 -8.09 -6.60 12.67
CA THR A 227 -8.77 -7.88 12.40
C THR A 227 -8.70 -8.76 13.65
N LEU A 228 -9.83 -9.36 14.00
CA LEU A 228 -10.05 -10.19 15.18
C LEU A 228 -10.44 -11.59 14.71
N HIS A 229 -9.48 -12.51 14.71
CA HIS A 229 -9.73 -13.93 14.48
C HIS A 229 -10.03 -14.58 15.82
N LEU A 230 -11.31 -14.80 16.14
CA LEU A 230 -11.75 -15.28 17.44
C LEU A 230 -12.28 -16.72 17.32
N GLY A 231 -11.60 -17.66 17.95
CA GLY A 231 -11.97 -19.08 18.02
C GLY A 231 -11.42 -19.72 19.29
N ASN A 232 -11.22 -21.05 19.27
CA ASN A 232 -10.53 -21.75 20.37
C ASN A 232 -9.11 -21.24 20.57
N GLY A 233 -8.42 -20.88 19.48
CA GLY A 233 -7.29 -19.95 19.49
C GLY A 233 -7.79 -18.59 18.99
N ALA A 234 -7.35 -17.51 19.62
CA ALA A 234 -7.81 -16.17 19.29
C ALA A 234 -6.63 -15.20 19.12
N SER A 235 -6.65 -14.39 18.05
CA SER A 235 -5.65 -13.36 17.80
C SER A 235 -6.25 -12.08 17.24
N ALA A 236 -5.57 -10.97 17.50
CA ALA A 236 -5.86 -9.66 16.93
C ALA A 236 -4.65 -9.17 16.13
N CYS A 237 -4.88 -8.53 14.98
CA CYS A 237 -3.82 -7.99 14.13
C CYS A 237 -4.13 -6.56 13.70
N ALA A 238 -3.14 -5.66 13.87
CA ALA A 238 -3.13 -4.33 13.28
C ALA A 238 -2.57 -4.40 11.86
N ILE A 239 -3.33 -3.87 10.90
CA ILE A 239 -2.98 -3.91 9.48
C ILE A 239 -3.02 -2.50 8.90
N LEU A 240 -1.89 -2.08 8.33
CA LEU A 240 -1.74 -0.81 7.62
C LEU A 240 -1.48 -1.11 6.14
N ASP A 241 -2.43 -0.70 5.31
CA ASP A 241 -2.43 -0.89 3.85
C ASP A 241 -2.10 -2.33 3.41
N GLY A 242 -2.82 -3.29 3.98
CA GLY A 242 -2.66 -4.71 3.68
C GLY A 242 -1.44 -5.38 4.31
N LYS A 243 -0.59 -4.64 5.05
CA LYS A 243 0.58 -5.19 5.76
C LYS A 243 0.32 -5.30 7.26
N SER A 244 0.70 -6.41 7.87
CA SER A 244 0.66 -6.56 9.34
C SER A 244 1.73 -5.66 9.96
N VAL A 245 1.32 -4.74 10.83
CA VAL A 245 2.21 -3.82 11.56
C VAL A 245 2.31 -4.14 13.05
N ASP A 246 1.36 -4.90 13.59
CA ASP A 246 1.44 -5.53 14.92
C ASP A 246 0.44 -6.70 15.01
N THR A 247 0.66 -7.62 15.95
CA THR A 247 -0.21 -8.76 16.22
C THR A 247 -0.10 -9.21 17.67
N SER A 248 -1.16 -9.88 18.17
CA SER A 248 -1.31 -10.14 19.60
C SER A 248 -0.54 -11.37 20.04
N MET A 249 -0.39 -12.36 19.15
CA MET A 249 0.40 -13.54 19.44
C MET A 249 1.89 -13.26 19.26
N GLY A 250 2.68 -13.98 20.03
CA GLY A 250 4.09 -13.69 20.26
C GLY A 250 5.05 -14.58 19.50
N LEU A 251 6.07 -15.04 20.23
CA LEU A 251 6.92 -16.18 19.86
C LEU A 251 6.09 -17.43 19.61
N THR A 252 5.06 -17.65 20.44
CA THR A 252 4.15 -18.80 20.35
C THR A 252 2.70 -18.31 20.30
N PRO A 253 1.76 -19.18 19.92
CA PRO A 253 0.32 -18.88 19.97
C PRO A 253 -0.27 -18.69 21.38
N LEU A 254 0.56 -18.60 22.44
CA LEU A 254 0.12 -18.43 23.82
C LEU A 254 -0.09 -16.96 24.21
N GLU A 255 0.81 -16.06 23.79
CA GLU A 255 0.71 -14.62 24.09
C GLU A 255 -0.55 -14.01 23.46
N GLY A 256 -1.08 -12.96 24.08
CA GLY A 256 -2.15 -12.16 23.51
C GLY A 256 -3.47 -12.31 24.22
N LEU A 257 -4.48 -12.70 23.45
CA LEU A 257 -5.85 -12.80 23.91
C LEU A 257 -6.06 -13.99 24.85
N ILE A 258 -7.02 -13.87 25.76
CA ILE A 258 -7.59 -15.03 26.45
C ILE A 258 -8.21 -15.93 25.37
N MET A 259 -8.04 -17.26 25.47
CA MET A 259 -8.57 -18.20 24.50
C MET A 259 -9.36 -19.33 25.19
N GLY A 260 -9.73 -20.38 24.47
CA GLY A 260 -10.52 -21.49 25.03
C GLY A 260 -9.84 -22.15 26.24
N THR A 261 -8.59 -22.59 26.04
CA THR A 261 -7.77 -23.26 27.08
C THR A 261 -6.44 -22.56 27.36
N ARG A 262 -6.12 -21.52 26.58
CA ARG A 262 -4.86 -20.77 26.71
C ARG A 262 -5.06 -19.51 27.53
N SER A 263 -4.07 -19.17 28.35
CA SER A 263 -4.13 -18.01 29.24
C SER A 263 -4.21 -16.68 28.50
N GLY A 264 -3.51 -16.53 27.38
CA GLY A 264 -3.15 -15.21 26.84
C GLY A 264 -2.08 -14.56 27.70
N ASP A 265 -2.05 -13.23 27.69
CA ASP A 265 -1.12 -12.44 28.50
C ASP A 265 -1.28 -12.71 29.99
N VAL A 266 -0.19 -13.15 30.62
CA VAL A 266 -0.02 -13.27 32.06
C VAL A 266 1.29 -12.60 32.45
N ASP A 267 1.40 -12.19 33.71
CA ASP A 267 2.71 -11.82 34.26
C ASP A 267 3.66 -13.02 34.11
N PRO A 268 4.82 -12.88 33.43
CA PRO A 268 5.76 -13.99 33.26
C PRO A 268 6.21 -14.62 34.59
N SER A 269 6.14 -13.88 35.70
CA SER A 269 6.50 -14.36 37.03
C SER A 269 5.39 -15.17 37.71
N ALA A 270 4.13 -14.99 37.31
CA ALA A 270 2.98 -15.65 37.94
C ALA A 270 3.06 -17.18 37.89
N ILE A 271 3.59 -17.73 36.79
CA ILE A 271 3.72 -19.18 36.63
C ILE A 271 4.70 -19.80 37.64
N PHE A 272 5.71 -19.04 38.09
CA PHE A 272 6.64 -19.49 39.13
C PHE A 272 5.97 -19.49 40.52
N HIS A 273 4.98 -18.64 40.76
CA HIS A 273 4.20 -18.68 42.00
C HIS A 273 3.27 -19.91 42.06
N LEU A 274 2.66 -20.27 40.93
CA LEU A 274 1.86 -21.50 40.80
C LEU A 274 2.69 -22.78 41.01
N SER A 275 4.03 -22.68 40.90
CA SER A 275 4.96 -23.77 41.15
C SER A 275 5.37 -24.01 42.61
N GLN A 276 4.87 -23.18 43.54
CA GLN A 276 5.21 -23.31 44.96
C GLN A 276 4.27 -24.28 45.72
N PRO A 277 4.79 -25.01 46.73
CA PRO A 277 4.02 -26.02 47.48
C PRO A 277 2.71 -25.51 48.10
N HIS A 278 2.59 -24.23 48.43
CA HIS A 278 1.38 -23.65 49.03
C HIS A 278 0.18 -23.53 48.07
N PHE A 279 0.39 -23.60 46.75
CA PHE A 279 -0.68 -23.63 45.74
C PHE A 279 -1.00 -25.06 45.25
N ALA A 280 -0.26 -26.07 45.74
CA ALA A 280 -0.35 -27.45 45.29
C ALA A 280 -1.35 -28.33 46.09
N GLU A 281 -2.34 -27.73 46.80
CA GLU A 281 -3.33 -28.49 47.58
C GLU A 281 -4.22 -29.44 46.72
N HIS A 282 -4.16 -29.34 45.39
CA HIS A 282 -4.88 -30.22 44.46
C HIS A 282 -4.02 -31.00 43.46
N THR A 283 -2.69 -31.04 43.64
CA THR A 283 -1.84 -31.92 42.83
C THR A 283 -0.99 -32.79 43.75
N THR A 284 -1.33 -34.07 43.78
CA THR A 284 -0.40 -35.08 44.28
C THR A 284 0.75 -35.12 43.28
N LEU A 285 1.91 -34.56 43.66
CA LEU A 285 3.26 -35.07 43.42
C LEU A 285 4.29 -33.98 43.73
N THR A 286 5.35 -34.44 44.40
CA THR A 286 6.51 -33.72 44.94
C THR A 286 7.37 -33.02 43.89
N ASP A 287 7.94 -31.88 44.30
CA ASP A 287 9.12 -31.18 43.80
C ASP A 287 9.12 -30.68 42.34
N THR A 288 9.03 -29.34 42.22
CA THR A 288 9.27 -28.50 41.02
C THR A 288 8.34 -28.71 39.84
N ILE A 289 7.57 -27.67 39.47
CA ILE A 289 6.99 -27.58 38.12
C ILE A 289 8.14 -27.59 37.12
N ARG A 290 8.37 -28.75 36.48
CA ARG A 290 9.22 -28.84 35.29
C ARG A 290 8.63 -27.90 34.24
N VAL A 291 9.47 -27.21 33.45
CA VAL A 291 9.05 -26.26 32.40
C VAL A 291 7.87 -26.78 31.55
N SER A 292 7.79 -28.09 31.32
CA SER A 292 6.68 -28.77 30.64
C SER A 292 5.31 -28.67 31.32
N GLN A 293 5.25 -28.66 32.66
CA GLN A 293 4.00 -28.50 33.41
C GLN A 293 3.49 -27.06 33.37
N ALA A 294 4.40 -26.07 33.36
CA ALA A 294 4.04 -24.66 33.17
C ALA A 294 3.42 -24.45 31.77
N GLU A 295 4.02 -25.04 30.74
CA GLU A 295 3.47 -25.03 29.38
C GLU A 295 2.08 -25.67 29.30
N ASP A 296 1.88 -26.80 29.99
CA ASP A 296 0.59 -27.50 30.02
C ASP A 296 -0.49 -26.68 30.73
N ILE A 297 -0.20 -26.08 31.89
CA ILE A 297 -1.12 -25.19 32.59
C ILE A 297 -1.55 -24.05 31.69
N LEU A 298 -0.58 -23.37 31.07
CA LEU A 298 -0.82 -22.17 30.27
C LEU A 298 -1.52 -22.47 28.95
N ASN A 299 -1.29 -23.63 28.32
CA ASN A 299 -1.88 -23.98 27.02
C ASN A 299 -3.18 -24.79 27.10
N HIS A 300 -3.32 -25.64 28.11
CA HIS A 300 -4.37 -26.66 28.16
C HIS A 300 -5.33 -26.51 29.35
N SER A 301 -4.92 -25.85 30.44
CA SER A 301 -5.73 -25.73 31.68
C SER A 301 -6.11 -24.30 32.06
N SER A 302 -5.90 -23.33 31.16
CA SER A 302 -6.13 -21.89 31.40
C SER A 302 -7.30 -21.34 30.56
N GLY A 303 -7.33 -20.02 30.34
CA GLY A 303 -8.32 -19.39 29.47
C GLY A 303 -9.74 -19.45 30.02
N LEU A 304 -10.73 -19.53 29.13
CA LEU A 304 -12.14 -19.70 29.50
C LEU A 304 -12.33 -20.96 30.35
N LEU A 305 -11.67 -22.07 29.97
CA LEU A 305 -11.72 -23.34 30.71
C LEU A 305 -11.22 -23.17 32.15
N GLY A 306 -10.08 -22.54 32.35
CA GLY A 306 -9.53 -22.32 33.69
C GLY A 306 -10.45 -21.45 34.56
N ILE A 307 -11.10 -20.45 33.96
CA ILE A 307 -11.96 -19.52 34.71
C ILE A 307 -13.31 -20.13 35.02
N CYS A 308 -14.02 -20.73 34.06
CA CYS A 308 -15.40 -21.17 34.25
C CYS A 308 -15.62 -22.67 34.08
N GLY A 309 -14.60 -23.45 33.75
CA GLY A 309 -14.71 -24.90 33.52
C GLY A 309 -15.38 -25.25 32.18
N GLU A 310 -15.43 -24.31 31.23
CA GLU A 310 -15.92 -24.55 29.86
C GLU A 310 -15.14 -23.67 28.87
N SER A 311 -14.84 -24.19 27.68
CA SER A 311 -14.10 -23.47 26.65
C SER A 311 -14.95 -23.10 25.42
N ASP A 312 -16.14 -23.69 25.31
CA ASP A 312 -17.01 -23.53 24.14
C ASP A 312 -18.12 -22.48 24.40
N PHE A 313 -18.10 -21.40 23.63
CA PHE A 313 -19.13 -20.35 23.70
C PHE A 313 -20.55 -20.88 23.49
N ARG A 314 -20.74 -21.94 22.71
CA ARG A 314 -22.06 -22.56 22.48
C ARG A 314 -22.67 -23.15 23.75
N LYS A 315 -21.84 -23.44 24.76
CA LYS A 315 -22.27 -23.91 26.08
C LYS A 315 -22.24 -22.81 27.13
N ILE A 316 -21.34 -21.83 27.00
CA ILE A 316 -21.26 -20.67 27.90
C ILE A 316 -22.49 -19.76 27.71
N GLU A 317 -22.90 -19.48 26.47
CA GLU A 317 -24.00 -18.55 26.19
C GLU A 317 -25.35 -18.98 26.80
N PRO A 318 -25.80 -20.25 26.68
CA PRO A 318 -27.01 -20.71 27.36
C PRO A 318 -26.98 -20.53 28.88
N ILE A 319 -25.80 -20.67 29.51
CA ILE A 319 -25.63 -20.43 30.96
C ILE A 319 -25.87 -18.96 31.25
N LEU A 320 -25.31 -18.05 30.44
CA LEU A 320 -25.49 -16.60 30.59
C LEU A 320 -26.91 -16.12 30.28
N SER A 321 -27.66 -16.87 29.47
CA SER A 321 -29.08 -16.61 29.18
C SER A 321 -30.04 -17.27 30.18
N SER A 322 -29.55 -18.05 31.14
CA SER A 322 -30.39 -18.69 32.15
C SER A 322 -30.87 -17.69 33.21
N ASN A 323 -32.01 -17.98 33.85
CA ASN A 323 -32.55 -17.16 34.95
C ASN A 323 -31.78 -17.33 36.27
N ASP A 324 -30.77 -18.22 36.33
CA ASP A 324 -29.98 -18.49 37.53
C ASP A 324 -28.68 -17.67 37.54
N SER A 325 -28.84 -16.35 37.60
CA SER A 325 -27.74 -15.38 37.64
C SER A 325 -26.93 -15.43 38.95
N THR A 326 -27.42 -16.16 39.96
CA THR A 326 -26.79 -16.24 41.29
C THR A 326 -25.84 -17.44 41.43
N SER A 327 -25.97 -18.46 40.59
CA SER A 327 -25.10 -19.64 40.61
C SER A 327 -23.62 -19.27 40.43
N GLU A 328 -22.74 -20.05 41.05
CA GLU A 328 -21.29 -19.87 40.88
C GLU A 328 -20.88 -20.06 39.42
N LYS A 329 -21.47 -21.05 38.74
CA LYS A 329 -21.21 -21.32 37.31
C LYS A 329 -21.57 -20.11 36.45
N TYR A 330 -22.74 -19.48 36.68
CA TYR A 330 -23.11 -18.25 35.98
C TYR A 330 -22.09 -17.14 36.22
N ARG A 331 -21.75 -16.85 37.49
CA ARG A 331 -20.80 -15.79 37.85
C ARG A 331 -19.42 -16.01 37.22
N ARG A 332 -18.91 -17.24 37.23
CA ARG A 332 -17.63 -17.59 36.61
C ARG A 332 -17.69 -17.50 35.08
N CYS A 333 -18.78 -17.94 34.45
CA CYS A 333 -18.99 -17.76 33.01
C CYS A 333 -19.04 -16.28 32.62
N LYS A 334 -19.74 -15.45 33.40
CA LYS A 334 -19.84 -14.01 33.14
C LYS A 334 -18.47 -13.35 33.26
N LEU A 335 -17.72 -13.65 34.32
CA LEU A 335 -16.35 -13.19 34.52
C LEU A 335 -15.44 -13.61 33.35
N ALA A 336 -15.51 -14.88 32.91
CA ALA A 336 -14.71 -15.38 31.80
C ALA A 336 -14.98 -14.60 30.49
N VAL A 337 -16.25 -14.37 30.17
CA VAL A 337 -16.64 -13.58 28.98
C VAL A 337 -16.23 -12.12 29.10
N ASP A 338 -16.42 -11.50 30.27
CA ASP A 338 -16.01 -10.10 30.50
C ASP A 338 -14.51 -9.93 30.39
N MET A 339 -13.72 -10.84 30.95
CA MET A 339 -12.26 -10.83 30.81
C MET A 339 -11.84 -11.02 29.35
N PHE A 340 -12.49 -11.93 28.62
CA PHE A 340 -12.22 -12.20 27.22
C PHE A 340 -12.48 -10.97 26.33
N THR A 341 -13.66 -10.35 26.45
CA THR A 341 -14.04 -9.18 25.66
C THR A 341 -13.23 -7.94 26.06
N TYR A 342 -12.93 -7.77 27.35
CA TYR A 342 -12.06 -6.71 27.84
C TYR A 342 -10.63 -6.82 27.30
N ARG A 343 -10.05 -8.03 27.28
CA ARG A 343 -8.72 -8.26 26.70
C ARG A 343 -8.70 -7.93 25.21
N ILE A 344 -9.73 -8.34 24.46
CA ILE A 344 -9.87 -7.99 23.04
C ILE A 344 -9.91 -6.48 22.85
N ALA A 345 -10.79 -5.78 23.57
CA ALA A 345 -10.93 -4.32 23.48
C ALA A 345 -9.61 -3.60 23.80
N LYS A 346 -8.88 -4.05 24.83
CA LYS A 346 -7.54 -3.50 25.15
C LYS A 346 -6.55 -3.64 23.99
N TYR A 347 -6.53 -4.79 23.32
CA TYR A 347 -5.66 -4.97 22.14
C TYR A 347 -6.06 -4.04 21.00
N VAL A 348 -7.36 -3.95 20.69
CA VAL A 348 -7.86 -3.03 19.65
C VAL A 348 -7.45 -1.58 19.96
N ALA A 349 -7.62 -1.14 21.20
CA ALA A 349 -7.22 0.20 21.63
C ALA A 349 -5.71 0.42 21.54
N SER A 350 -4.89 -0.56 21.93
CA SER A 350 -3.43 -0.47 21.82
C SER A 350 -2.96 -0.33 20.36
N TYR A 351 -3.70 -0.92 19.42
CA TYR A 351 -3.36 -0.89 17.99
C TYR A 351 -3.57 0.47 17.31
N VAL A 352 -4.16 1.45 17.99
CA VAL A 352 -4.14 2.85 17.52
C VAL A 352 -2.70 3.34 17.33
N VAL A 353 -1.75 2.88 18.15
CA VAL A 353 -0.33 3.26 18.07
C VAL A 353 0.33 2.73 16.78
N PRO A 354 0.41 1.41 16.51
CA PRO A 354 1.02 0.89 15.28
C PRO A 354 0.25 1.28 14.00
N LEU A 355 -1.05 1.57 14.09
CA LEU A 355 -1.83 2.12 12.97
C LEU A 355 -1.63 3.63 12.75
N LYS A 356 -0.88 4.30 13.64
CA LYS A 356 -0.68 5.76 13.66
C LYS A 356 -2.02 6.55 13.72
N GLY A 357 -3.05 5.98 14.36
CA GLY A 357 -4.38 6.56 14.54
C GLY A 357 -5.52 5.52 14.53
N ILE A 358 -6.76 6.00 14.66
CA ILE A 358 -7.95 5.15 14.82
C ILE A 358 -8.15 4.24 13.58
N PRO A 359 -8.50 2.96 13.75
CA PRO A 359 -8.80 2.09 12.62
C PRO A 359 -9.99 2.59 11.81
N HIS A 360 -9.92 2.44 10.49
CA HIS A 360 -11.06 2.65 9.60
C HIS A 360 -12.10 1.53 9.77
N CYS A 361 -11.65 0.33 10.12
CA CYS A 361 -12.54 -0.82 10.32
C CYS A 361 -12.00 -1.84 11.34
N ILE A 362 -12.90 -2.38 12.16
CA ILE A 362 -12.70 -3.55 13.01
C ILE A 362 -13.44 -4.74 12.38
N VAL A 363 -12.73 -5.85 12.22
CA VAL A 363 -13.22 -7.04 11.51
C VAL A 363 -13.31 -8.21 12.48
N PHE A 364 -14.52 -8.73 12.70
CA PHE A 364 -14.74 -9.95 13.46
C PHE A 364 -14.79 -11.16 12.54
N ALA A 365 -14.06 -12.21 12.88
CA ALA A 365 -14.02 -13.45 12.14
C ALA A 365 -13.69 -14.64 13.04
N GLY A 366 -13.69 -15.85 12.48
CA GLY A 366 -13.44 -17.09 13.22
C GLY A 366 -14.69 -17.56 13.96
N GLY A 367 -14.66 -18.80 14.46
CA GLY A 367 -15.85 -19.47 14.99
C GLY A 367 -16.61 -18.66 16.07
N VAL A 368 -15.91 -17.96 16.95
CA VAL A 368 -16.53 -17.08 17.96
C VAL A 368 -16.90 -15.72 17.35
N GLY A 369 -16.01 -15.10 16.56
CA GLY A 369 -16.25 -13.76 16.01
C GLY A 369 -17.43 -13.72 15.03
N GLU A 370 -17.65 -14.80 14.28
CA GLU A 370 -18.75 -14.94 13.32
C GLU A 370 -20.09 -15.21 14.00
N ASN A 371 -20.10 -16.03 15.07
CA ASN A 371 -21.34 -16.57 15.62
C ASN A 371 -21.76 -15.92 16.95
N SER A 372 -20.82 -15.46 17.77
CA SER A 372 -21.13 -14.90 19.09
C SER A 372 -21.46 -13.41 19.01
N LYS A 373 -22.75 -13.13 18.83
CA LYS A 373 -23.30 -11.76 18.80
C LYS A 373 -23.01 -10.98 20.07
N ILE A 374 -23.05 -11.66 21.22
CA ILE A 374 -22.79 -11.06 22.53
C ILE A 374 -21.33 -10.64 22.67
N VAL A 375 -20.37 -11.44 22.20
CA VAL A 375 -18.95 -11.06 22.20
C VAL A 375 -18.74 -9.81 21.36
N ARG A 376 -19.31 -9.74 20.15
CA ARG A 376 -19.20 -8.55 19.30
C ARG A 376 -19.76 -7.31 19.97
N ARG A 377 -20.95 -7.43 20.58
CA ARG A 377 -21.60 -6.36 21.35
C ARG A 377 -20.70 -5.84 22.46
N LEU A 378 -20.29 -6.71 23.38
CA LEU A 378 -19.48 -6.33 24.54
C LEU A 378 -18.13 -5.72 24.15
N VAL A 379 -17.47 -6.24 23.09
CA VAL A 379 -16.22 -5.65 22.59
C VAL A 379 -16.48 -4.24 22.04
N CYS A 380 -17.55 -4.03 21.26
CA CYS A 380 -17.86 -2.71 20.70
C CYS A 380 -18.25 -1.70 21.78
N GLU A 381 -19.02 -2.10 22.79
CA GLU A 381 -19.39 -1.24 23.94
C GLU A 381 -18.16 -0.72 24.68
N LEU A 382 -17.16 -1.58 24.91
CA LEU A 382 -15.90 -1.19 25.56
C LEU A 382 -15.04 -0.24 24.71
N LEU A 383 -15.33 -0.12 23.41
CA LEU A 383 -14.58 0.69 22.44
C LEU A 383 -15.32 1.99 22.04
N ASP A 384 -16.43 2.33 22.69
CA ASP A 384 -17.21 3.56 22.41
C ASP A 384 -16.34 4.83 22.51
N GLY A 385 -15.38 4.85 23.45
CA GLY A 385 -14.40 5.94 23.59
C GLY A 385 -13.49 6.16 22.38
N LEU A 386 -13.44 5.21 21.42
CA LEU A 386 -12.75 5.34 20.14
C LEU A 386 -13.71 5.63 18.96
N GLY A 387 -14.98 5.92 19.23
CA GLY A 387 -16.01 6.18 18.23
C GLY A 387 -16.62 4.93 17.59
N VAL A 388 -16.43 3.75 18.20
CA VAL A 388 -17.03 2.49 17.76
C VAL A 388 -18.47 2.42 18.26
N LYS A 389 -19.43 2.32 17.34
CA LYS A 389 -20.85 2.18 17.65
C LYS A 389 -21.45 1.05 16.85
N LEU A 390 -22.02 0.09 17.55
CA LEU A 390 -22.64 -1.08 16.96
C LEU A 390 -24.11 -0.81 16.63
N ASP A 391 -24.58 -1.33 15.50
CA ASP A 391 -26.01 -1.44 15.20
C ASP A 391 -26.52 -2.80 15.71
N ASP A 392 -27.28 -2.78 16.79
CA ASP A 392 -27.78 -4.01 17.42
C ASP A 392 -28.65 -4.84 16.48
N ALA A 393 -29.52 -4.20 15.68
CA ALA A 393 -30.39 -4.92 14.76
C ALA A 393 -29.59 -5.63 13.67
N LYS A 394 -28.57 -4.97 13.11
CA LYS A 394 -27.67 -5.61 12.14
C LYS A 394 -26.84 -6.72 12.77
N ASN A 395 -26.34 -6.53 13.99
CA ASN A 395 -25.59 -7.56 14.71
C ASN A 395 -26.45 -8.80 14.99
N GLU A 396 -27.71 -8.60 15.36
CA GLU A 396 -28.68 -9.68 15.55
C GLU A 396 -29.07 -10.36 14.23
N GLY A 397 -29.04 -9.64 13.11
CA GLY A 397 -29.32 -10.18 11.78
C GLY A 397 -28.21 -11.03 11.16
N VAL A 398 -27.02 -11.11 11.76
CA VAL A 398 -25.93 -11.95 11.25
C VAL A 398 -26.29 -13.44 11.44
N ASP A 399 -26.50 -14.14 10.32
CA ASP A 399 -26.91 -15.55 10.27
C ASP A 399 -25.91 -16.46 9.52
N GLY A 400 -24.80 -15.89 9.03
CA GLY A 400 -23.77 -16.60 8.28
C GLY A 400 -24.09 -16.87 6.81
N SER A 401 -25.19 -16.33 6.28
CA SER A 401 -25.57 -16.44 4.86
C SER A 401 -24.69 -15.57 3.95
N ALA A 402 -24.31 -14.39 4.44
CA ALA A 402 -23.48 -13.44 3.73
C ALA A 402 -22.00 -13.60 4.08
N ASP A 403 -21.18 -13.32 3.08
CA ASP A 403 -19.72 -13.43 3.12
C ASP A 403 -19.04 -12.35 3.97
N LEU A 404 -19.65 -11.17 4.02
CA LEU A 404 -19.29 -10.01 4.83
C LEU A 404 -20.56 -9.25 5.20
N VAL A 405 -20.70 -8.86 6.47
CA VAL A 405 -21.84 -8.06 6.96
C VAL A 405 -21.31 -6.85 7.72
N ASP A 406 -21.75 -5.64 7.34
CA ASP A 406 -21.51 -4.41 8.12
C ASP A 406 -22.54 -4.30 9.25
N ILE A 407 -22.04 -4.31 10.48
CA ILE A 407 -22.82 -4.22 11.71
C ILE A 407 -22.59 -2.89 12.42
N SER A 408 -21.96 -1.90 11.78
CA SER A 408 -21.81 -0.55 12.34
C SER A 408 -23.10 0.25 12.32
N HIS A 409 -23.27 1.04 13.38
CA HIS A 409 -24.26 2.11 13.44
C HIS A 409 -23.86 3.24 12.47
N ALA A 410 -24.84 3.99 11.97
CA ALA A 410 -24.62 5.09 11.03
C ALA A 410 -23.66 6.17 11.58
N ASP A 411 -23.78 6.47 12.88
CA ASP A 411 -22.94 7.44 13.59
C ASP A 411 -21.57 6.89 14.04
N SER A 412 -21.22 5.66 13.67
CA SER A 412 -19.91 5.12 14.05
C SER A 412 -18.81 5.72 13.19
N ILE A 413 -17.74 6.17 13.84
CA ILE A 413 -16.52 6.66 13.17
C ILE A 413 -15.75 5.47 12.53
N VAL A 414 -15.84 4.30 13.16
CA VAL A 414 -15.13 3.07 12.78
C VAL A 414 -16.13 2.07 12.22
N LYS A 415 -15.88 1.54 11.01
CA LYS A 415 -16.71 0.45 10.48
C LYS A 415 -16.51 -0.82 11.29
N VAL A 416 -17.58 -1.57 11.53
CA VAL A 416 -17.53 -2.85 12.23
C VAL A 416 -18.14 -3.89 11.32
N VAL A 417 -17.36 -4.87 10.89
CA VAL A 417 -17.81 -5.89 9.96
C VAL A 417 -17.59 -7.28 10.52
N VAL A 418 -18.47 -8.21 10.17
CA VAL A 418 -18.28 -9.65 10.37
C VAL A 418 -17.91 -10.24 9.02
N VAL A 419 -16.82 -11.00 8.98
CA VAL A 419 -16.35 -11.66 7.77
C VAL A 419 -16.24 -13.14 8.05
N LYS A 420 -16.85 -13.94 7.18
CA LYS A 420 -16.70 -15.39 7.23
C LYS A 420 -15.25 -15.75 6.91
N ALA A 421 -14.50 -16.21 7.91
CA ALA A 421 -13.13 -16.68 7.72
C ALA A 421 -13.19 -18.02 7.00
N ASP A 422 -12.83 -18.03 5.72
CA ASP A 422 -12.68 -19.27 4.98
C ASP A 422 -11.20 -19.64 4.83
N GLU A 423 -10.88 -20.89 5.11
CA GLU A 423 -9.56 -21.47 4.81
C GLU A 423 -9.35 -21.67 3.30
N GLU A 424 -10.34 -21.35 2.44
CA GLU A 424 -10.21 -21.18 0.98
C GLU A 424 -9.01 -20.34 0.56
N VAL A 425 -8.54 -19.46 1.44
CA VAL A 425 -7.35 -18.63 1.29
C VAL A 425 -6.11 -19.45 1.04
N ILE A 426 -5.98 -20.61 1.68
CA ILE A 426 -4.85 -21.52 1.44
C ILE A 426 -4.86 -21.96 -0.02
N ALA A 427 -6.02 -22.34 -0.56
CA ALA A 427 -6.15 -22.73 -1.95
C ALA A 427 -5.96 -21.53 -2.91
N ALA A 428 -6.46 -20.35 -2.55
CA ALA A 428 -6.27 -19.11 -3.31
C ALA A 428 -4.83 -18.59 -3.30
N LEU A 429 -4.06 -18.80 -2.22
CA LEU A 429 -2.64 -18.46 -2.14
C LEU A 429 -1.81 -19.29 -3.11
N ILE A 430 -2.23 -20.51 -3.41
CA ILE A 430 -1.60 -21.39 -4.40
C ILE A 430 -1.88 -20.91 -5.84
N ASN A 431 -3.05 -20.31 -6.09
CA ASN A 431 -3.45 -19.75 -7.40
C ASN A 431 -3.15 -18.24 -7.56
N SER A 432 -2.68 -17.56 -6.51
CA SER A 432 -2.32 -16.14 -6.48
C SER A 432 -0.99 -15.90 -7.22
N PRO A 433 -0.70 -14.69 -7.73
CA PRO A 433 0.53 -14.36 -8.45
C PRO A 433 1.88 -14.64 -7.74
N TYR A 434 1.87 -15.10 -6.49
CA TYR A 434 3.03 -15.73 -5.86
C TYR A 434 3.46 -17.05 -6.54
N ALA A 435 2.52 -17.76 -7.18
CA ALA A 435 2.78 -18.86 -8.11
C ALA A 435 2.98 -18.41 -9.57
N SER A 436 2.84 -17.10 -9.85
CA SER A 436 3.16 -16.49 -11.15
C SER A 436 4.45 -15.66 -11.10
N ASN A 437 5.32 -15.92 -10.13
CA ASN A 437 6.72 -15.53 -10.26
C ASN A 437 7.27 -16.20 -11.55
N PRO A 438 7.95 -15.48 -12.46
CA PRO A 438 8.57 -16.10 -13.63
C PRO A 438 9.50 -17.28 -13.26
N VAL A 439 10.05 -17.31 -12.04
CA VAL A 439 10.79 -18.46 -11.47
C VAL A 439 9.91 -19.72 -11.32
N PHE A 440 8.61 -19.56 -11.13
CA PHE A 440 7.63 -20.62 -10.86
C PHE A 440 7.14 -21.30 -12.15
N GLN A 441 6.93 -20.56 -13.25
CA GLN A 441 6.63 -21.18 -14.55
C GLN A 441 7.86 -21.87 -15.17
N VAL A 442 9.07 -21.40 -14.88
CA VAL A 442 10.32 -22.01 -15.37
C VAL A 442 10.56 -23.39 -14.73
N LYS A 443 10.08 -23.66 -13.52
CA LYS A 443 10.19 -24.99 -12.88
C LYS A 443 9.09 -25.98 -13.28
N MET A 444 7.95 -25.51 -13.77
CA MET A 444 6.79 -26.37 -14.07
C MET A 444 6.64 -26.75 -15.55
N ILE A 445 7.20 -25.98 -16.49
CA ILE A 445 7.04 -26.28 -17.93
C ILE A 445 8.19 -27.10 -18.51
N ILE A 446 9.34 -27.23 -17.84
CA ILE A 446 10.49 -27.84 -18.50
C ILE A 446 11.30 -28.69 -17.53
N GLY A 447 11.15 -30.01 -17.68
CA GLY A 447 12.17 -30.95 -17.25
C GLY A 447 13.53 -30.49 -17.76
N THR A 448 14.49 -30.35 -16.85
CA THR A 448 15.76 -29.64 -16.91
C THR A 448 16.74 -30.07 -18.03
N VAL A 449 16.27 -30.84 -19.02
CA VAL A 449 17.02 -31.32 -20.18
C VAL A 449 16.34 -30.90 -21.50
N GLY A 450 15.03 -30.62 -21.51
CA GLY A 450 14.24 -30.42 -22.74
C GLY A 450 14.39 -29.05 -23.41
N PHE A 451 14.33 -27.96 -22.64
CA PHE A 451 14.41 -26.60 -23.21
C PHE A 451 15.82 -26.14 -23.50
N VAL A 452 16.79 -26.53 -22.68
CA VAL A 452 18.21 -26.31 -22.99
C VAL A 452 18.56 -27.08 -24.27
N SER A 453 18.09 -28.32 -24.42
CA SER A 453 18.22 -29.08 -25.68
C SER A 453 17.46 -28.44 -26.86
N MET A 454 16.26 -27.88 -26.64
CA MET A 454 15.48 -27.19 -27.67
C MET A 454 16.16 -25.89 -28.11
N VAL A 455 16.64 -25.07 -27.18
CA VAL A 455 17.34 -23.81 -27.48
C VAL A 455 18.68 -24.10 -28.16
N ILE A 456 19.44 -25.10 -27.69
CA ILE A 456 20.65 -25.57 -28.38
C ILE A 456 20.31 -26.11 -29.79
N SER A 457 19.21 -26.85 -29.96
CA SER A 457 18.78 -27.38 -31.25
C SER A 457 18.28 -26.30 -32.21
N VAL A 458 17.64 -25.25 -31.70
CA VAL A 458 17.21 -24.09 -32.48
C VAL A 458 18.42 -23.26 -32.90
N ILE A 459 19.39 -23.04 -32.01
CA ILE A 459 20.65 -22.33 -32.32
C ILE A 459 21.51 -23.13 -33.32
N LEU A 460 21.60 -24.46 -33.15
CA LEU A 460 22.25 -25.38 -34.11
C LEU A 460 21.49 -25.48 -35.44
N GLY A 461 20.16 -25.37 -35.39
CA GLY A 461 19.28 -25.35 -36.56
C GLY A 461 19.43 -24.07 -37.38
N PHE A 462 19.51 -22.92 -36.73
CA PHE A 462 19.76 -21.62 -37.37
C PHE A 462 21.16 -21.55 -37.99
N THR A 463 22.18 -22.12 -37.34
CA THR A 463 23.52 -22.22 -37.95
C THR A 463 23.57 -23.16 -39.17
N ARG A 464 22.71 -24.20 -39.23
CA ARG A 464 22.55 -25.03 -40.43
C ARG A 464 21.78 -24.32 -41.56
N LEU A 465 20.72 -23.57 -41.23
CA LEU A 465 19.92 -22.81 -42.18
C LEU A 465 20.68 -21.62 -42.80
N TYR A 466 21.56 -20.98 -42.02
CA TYR A 466 22.36 -19.85 -42.50
C TYR A 466 23.37 -20.24 -43.58
N HIS A 467 23.86 -21.49 -43.58
CA HIS A 467 24.81 -21.98 -44.59
C HIS A 467 24.15 -22.61 -45.83
N HIS A 468 22.87 -22.99 -45.76
CA HIS A 468 22.17 -23.58 -46.92
C HIS A 468 21.56 -22.53 -47.88
N ARG A 469 21.60 -21.24 -47.53
CA ARG A 469 21.07 -20.13 -48.35
C ARG A 469 22.15 -19.17 -48.87
N GLN A 470 23.28 -19.67 -49.34
CA GLN A 470 24.11 -18.88 -50.26
C GLN A 470 24.25 -19.59 -51.62
N PRO A 471 23.65 -19.06 -52.70
CA PRO A 471 23.97 -19.47 -54.04
C PRO A 471 25.34 -18.90 -54.44
N ASP A 472 26.15 -19.76 -55.05
CA ASP A 472 27.44 -19.49 -55.68
C ASP A 472 27.37 -18.20 -56.54
N GLN A 473 27.87 -17.08 -56.02
CA GLN A 473 28.16 -15.88 -56.82
C GLN A 473 29.64 -15.55 -56.71
N ARG A 474 30.39 -16.01 -57.72
CA ARG A 474 31.76 -15.54 -57.98
C ARG A 474 31.71 -14.07 -58.41
N PRO A 475 32.46 -13.15 -57.78
CA PRO A 475 32.50 -11.76 -58.25
C PRO A 475 33.41 -11.63 -59.48
N ARG A 476 32.92 -10.89 -60.48
CA ARG A 476 33.76 -10.29 -61.54
C ARG A 476 34.72 -9.28 -60.90
N ARG A 477 35.99 -9.34 -61.32
CA ARG A 477 37.05 -8.40 -60.91
C ARG A 477 36.83 -7.05 -61.59
N ASP A 478 36.69 -6.00 -60.80
CA ASP A 478 36.98 -4.62 -61.21
C ASP A 478 38.13 -4.08 -60.33
N PRO A 479 39.20 -3.49 -60.90
CA PRO A 479 40.41 -3.15 -60.17
C PRO A 479 40.32 -1.74 -59.59
N GLY A 480 40.08 -1.60 -58.29
CA GLY A 480 40.05 -0.27 -57.70
C GLY A 480 39.83 -0.09 -56.21
N VAL A 481 39.81 -1.14 -55.37
CA VAL A 481 39.81 -0.99 -53.90
C VAL A 481 40.42 -2.25 -53.29
N HIS A 482 41.48 -2.12 -52.48
CA HIS A 482 41.91 -3.20 -51.59
C HIS A 482 40.92 -3.28 -50.41
N PRO A 483 40.16 -4.37 -50.21
CA PRO A 483 39.37 -4.53 -48.99
C PRO A 483 40.32 -4.96 -47.86
N GLN A 484 40.30 -4.22 -46.75
CA GLN A 484 40.83 -4.75 -45.49
C GLN A 484 40.07 -6.04 -45.13
N PRO A 485 40.74 -7.05 -44.53
CA PRO A 485 40.06 -8.27 -44.13
C PRO A 485 39.06 -7.95 -43.00
N SER A 486 37.77 -7.94 -43.32
CA SER A 486 36.72 -8.00 -42.31
C SER A 486 36.88 -9.32 -41.55
N LYS A 487 37.21 -9.25 -40.25
CA LYS A 487 37.25 -10.41 -39.35
C LYS A 487 35.87 -11.10 -39.36
N MET A 488 35.71 -12.15 -40.16
CA MET A 488 34.58 -13.06 -40.04
C MET A 488 34.71 -13.78 -38.70
N MET A 489 33.70 -13.64 -37.82
CA MET A 489 33.64 -14.34 -36.55
C MET A 489 33.51 -15.85 -36.79
N THR A 490 34.33 -16.65 -36.10
CA THR A 490 34.26 -18.11 -36.17
C THR A 490 33.02 -18.63 -35.43
N ARG A 491 32.56 -19.84 -35.80
CA ARG A 491 31.38 -20.50 -35.23
C ARG A 491 31.44 -20.62 -33.70
N ASP A 492 32.63 -20.73 -33.14
CA ASP A 492 32.86 -20.81 -31.69
C ASP A 492 32.67 -19.44 -31.01
N THR A 493 33.21 -18.35 -31.59
CA THR A 493 33.04 -16.99 -31.02
C THR A 493 31.60 -16.48 -30.97
N LEU A 494 30.70 -16.99 -31.82
CA LEU A 494 29.28 -16.65 -31.83
C LEU A 494 28.51 -17.39 -30.72
N ARG A 495 28.84 -18.67 -30.51
CA ARG A 495 28.32 -19.48 -29.41
C ARG A 495 28.75 -18.90 -28.06
N ASP A 496 30.02 -18.54 -27.93
CA ASP A 496 30.59 -18.04 -26.67
C ASP A 496 30.02 -16.68 -26.29
N ARG A 497 29.74 -15.80 -27.28
CA ARG A 497 29.04 -14.53 -27.06
C ARG A 497 27.58 -14.70 -26.64
N ALA A 498 26.86 -15.65 -27.22
CA ALA A 498 25.49 -15.93 -26.83
C ALA A 498 25.42 -16.46 -25.39
N LEU A 499 26.34 -17.34 -25.01
CA LEU A 499 26.48 -17.82 -23.63
C LEU A 499 26.86 -16.70 -22.66
N ALA A 500 27.76 -15.79 -23.06
CA ALA A 500 28.13 -14.61 -22.27
C ALA A 500 26.92 -13.71 -21.99
N MET A 501 26.10 -13.44 -23.01
CA MET A 501 24.88 -12.64 -22.88
C MET A 501 23.85 -13.29 -21.97
N ILE A 502 23.70 -14.62 -22.02
CA ILE A 502 22.79 -15.38 -21.16
C ILE A 502 23.26 -15.34 -19.71
N ILE A 503 24.55 -15.55 -19.44
CA ILE A 503 25.11 -15.47 -18.08
C ILE A 503 24.93 -14.05 -17.52
N GLN A 504 25.24 -13.02 -18.32
CA GLN A 504 25.12 -11.63 -17.88
C GLN A 504 23.66 -11.24 -17.60
N PHE A 505 22.71 -11.70 -18.42
CA PHE A 505 21.28 -11.51 -18.16
C PHE A 505 20.86 -12.17 -16.83
N LEU A 506 21.30 -13.41 -16.59
CA LEU A 506 21.00 -14.12 -15.35
C LEU A 506 21.64 -13.47 -14.12
N GLU A 507 22.82 -12.86 -14.26
CA GLU A 507 23.50 -12.11 -13.18
C GLU A 507 22.81 -10.76 -12.91
N VAL A 508 22.34 -10.03 -13.93
CA VAL A 508 21.61 -8.75 -13.76
C VAL A 508 20.25 -8.94 -13.08
N GLU A 509 19.61 -10.08 -13.30
CA GLU A 509 18.29 -10.41 -12.73
C GLU A 509 18.39 -11.24 -11.42
N ASP A 510 19.57 -11.28 -10.78
CA ASP A 510 19.84 -11.96 -9.49
C ASP A 510 19.52 -13.47 -9.46
N PHE A 511 19.71 -14.20 -10.57
CA PHE A 511 19.50 -15.64 -10.67
C PHE A 511 20.76 -16.48 -10.32
N GLU A 512 21.32 -16.28 -9.14
CA GLU A 512 22.62 -16.88 -8.72
C GLU A 512 22.70 -18.42 -8.88
N LEU A 513 21.63 -19.14 -8.55
CA LEU A 513 21.59 -20.61 -8.67
C LEU A 513 21.63 -21.10 -10.13
N ALA A 514 21.00 -20.36 -11.05
CA ALA A 514 21.01 -20.69 -12.47
C ALA A 514 22.38 -20.39 -13.10
N VAL A 515 23.00 -19.28 -12.69
CA VAL A 515 24.39 -18.93 -13.05
C VAL A 515 25.35 -20.01 -12.57
N HIS A 516 25.20 -20.48 -11.33
CA HIS A 516 26.06 -21.53 -10.77
C HIS A 516 25.93 -22.86 -11.51
N ALA A 517 24.70 -23.30 -11.81
CA ALA A 517 24.44 -24.53 -12.55
C ALA A 517 25.02 -24.47 -13.98
N LEU A 518 24.84 -23.33 -14.67
CA LEU A 518 25.36 -23.14 -16.02
C LEU A 518 26.91 -23.14 -16.05
N LYS A 519 27.55 -22.49 -15.06
CA LYS A 519 29.02 -22.49 -14.91
C LYS A 519 29.57 -23.89 -14.60
N GLN A 520 28.84 -24.71 -13.84
CA GLN A 520 29.20 -26.11 -13.60
C GLN A 520 29.14 -26.96 -14.87
N GLU A 521 28.15 -26.73 -15.73
CA GLU A 521 27.94 -27.52 -16.96
C GLU A 521 28.95 -27.14 -18.08
N LEU A 522 29.42 -25.88 -18.10
CA LEU A 522 30.37 -25.36 -19.10
C LEU A 522 31.84 -25.64 -18.77
N GLY A 523 32.16 -25.98 -17.52
CA GLY A 523 33.54 -26.11 -17.03
C GLY A 523 34.18 -24.75 -16.71
N THR A 524 35.10 -24.72 -15.73
CA THR A 524 35.64 -23.48 -15.15
C THR A 524 36.47 -22.65 -16.14
N GLU A 525 37.25 -23.26 -17.04
CA GLU A 525 38.09 -22.53 -18.00
C GLU A 525 37.27 -21.77 -19.06
N LEU A 526 36.20 -22.37 -19.59
CA LEU A 526 35.36 -21.75 -20.63
C LEU A 526 34.48 -20.64 -20.05
N ALA A 527 34.00 -20.80 -18.81
CA ALA A 527 33.19 -19.79 -18.13
C ALA A 527 33.96 -18.49 -17.84
N ASP A 528 35.24 -18.59 -17.45
CA ASP A 528 36.10 -17.44 -17.19
C ASP A 528 36.48 -16.68 -18.47
N ASP A 529 36.68 -17.39 -19.58
CA ASP A 529 36.95 -16.76 -20.88
C ASP A 529 35.72 -16.07 -21.47
N ILE A 530 34.52 -16.58 -21.20
CA ILE A 530 33.23 -15.97 -21.58
C ILE A 530 32.99 -14.65 -20.83
N GLN A 531 33.36 -14.55 -19.54
CA GLN A 531 33.24 -13.31 -18.76
C GLN A 531 34.18 -12.19 -19.24
N ARG A 532 35.26 -12.52 -19.94
CA ARG A 532 36.22 -11.52 -20.48
C ARG A 532 35.76 -10.88 -21.79
N ILE A 533 34.67 -11.34 -22.38
CA ILE A 533 34.15 -10.79 -23.63
C ILE A 533 33.38 -9.49 -23.33
N SER A 534 33.91 -8.36 -23.77
CA SER A 534 33.19 -7.08 -23.72
C SER A 534 31.97 -7.12 -24.64
N ILE A 535 30.77 -7.18 -24.06
CA ILE A 535 29.50 -7.14 -24.78
C ILE A 535 29.11 -5.69 -25.02
N GLY A 536 29.12 -5.26 -26.29
CA GLY A 536 28.59 -3.98 -26.71
C GLY A 536 27.07 -4.02 -26.86
N LYS A 537 26.39 -3.05 -26.23
CA LYS A 537 24.93 -2.80 -26.16
C LYS A 537 24.06 -3.93 -25.53
N PRO A 538 23.05 -3.60 -24.70
CA PRO A 538 22.22 -4.58 -23.99
C PRO A 538 21.39 -5.49 -24.91
N LEU A 539 21.15 -6.74 -24.49
CA LEU A 539 20.33 -7.75 -25.18
C LEU A 539 18.93 -7.23 -25.60
N LEU A 540 18.35 -6.30 -24.83
CA LEU A 540 17.10 -5.62 -25.15
C LEU A 540 17.15 -4.86 -26.49
N SER A 541 18.30 -4.27 -26.84
CA SER A 541 18.47 -3.56 -28.13
C SER A 541 18.54 -4.51 -29.32
N LEU A 542 19.15 -5.69 -29.15
CA LEU A 542 19.20 -6.74 -30.17
C LEU A 542 17.85 -7.40 -30.39
N LEU A 543 17.05 -7.56 -29.33
CA LEU A 543 15.68 -8.07 -29.43
C LEU A 543 14.75 -7.06 -30.14
N ALA A 544 14.91 -5.76 -29.88
CA ALA A 544 14.18 -4.71 -30.56
C ALA A 544 14.52 -4.65 -32.07
N GLU A 545 15.79 -4.78 -32.44
CA GLU A 545 16.22 -4.83 -33.85
C GLU A 545 15.69 -6.10 -34.56
N ALA A 546 15.68 -7.26 -33.89
CA ALA A 546 15.14 -8.50 -34.43
C ALA A 546 13.62 -8.47 -34.60
N GLU A 547 12.89 -7.81 -33.68
CA GLU A 547 11.44 -7.61 -33.78
C GLU A 547 11.07 -6.69 -34.95
N ASP A 548 11.90 -5.68 -35.20
CA ASP A 548 11.69 -4.71 -36.28
C ASP A 548 12.01 -5.29 -37.67
N GLU A 549 12.97 -6.22 -37.77
CA GLU A 549 13.18 -7.05 -38.95
C GLU A 549 12.04 -8.05 -39.19
N LEU A 550 11.45 -8.62 -38.13
CA LEU A 550 10.31 -9.54 -38.23
C LEU A 550 9.03 -8.83 -38.70
N LYS A 551 8.79 -7.61 -38.21
CA LYS A 551 7.68 -6.75 -38.64
C LYS A 551 7.81 -6.31 -40.10
N ARG A 552 9.05 -6.09 -40.58
CA ARG A 552 9.34 -5.79 -41.99
C ARG A 552 9.21 -7.01 -42.91
N GLY A 553 9.41 -8.22 -42.39
CA GLY A 553 9.26 -9.48 -43.15
C GLY A 553 7.81 -9.95 -43.34
N LEU A 554 6.87 -9.46 -42.54
CA LEU A 554 5.45 -9.86 -42.54
C LEU A 554 4.55 -8.74 -43.07
N GLY A 555 4.69 -8.41 -44.36
CA GLY A 555 3.77 -7.52 -45.06
C GLY A 555 2.74 -8.26 -45.92
N ALA A 556 1.46 -8.28 -45.51
CA ALA A 556 0.28 -8.21 -46.40
C ALA A 556 -1.07 -8.20 -45.62
N ARG A 557 -1.80 -7.06 -45.72
CA ARG A 557 -3.26 -6.81 -45.98
C ARG A 557 -4.29 -7.82 -45.41
N THR A 558 -5.43 -7.45 -44.81
CA THR A 558 -6.52 -6.54 -45.23
C THR A 558 -7.56 -6.31 -44.10
N GLU A 559 -8.11 -5.09 -44.05
CA GLU A 559 -9.53 -4.65 -43.96
C GLU A 559 -10.54 -5.15 -42.87
N SER A 560 -11.02 -4.15 -42.12
CA SER A 560 -12.36 -3.82 -41.58
C SER A 560 -13.49 -4.87 -41.45
N SER A 561 -14.15 -4.88 -40.27
CA SER A 561 -15.58 -4.52 -40.10
C SER A 561 -16.04 -4.64 -38.63
N GLN A 562 -16.64 -3.58 -38.05
CA GLN A 562 -17.45 -3.62 -36.82
C GLN A 562 -18.88 -4.17 -37.11
N PRO A 563 -19.64 -4.58 -36.07
CA PRO A 563 -20.69 -3.67 -35.58
C PRO A 563 -20.91 -3.65 -34.04
N THR A 564 -20.99 -2.42 -33.52
CA THR A 564 -21.90 -1.85 -32.49
C THR A 564 -22.60 -2.73 -31.44
N SER A 565 -22.34 -2.43 -30.15
CA SER A 565 -23.42 -2.16 -29.18
C SER A 565 -22.92 -1.19 -28.10
N ILE A 566 -23.73 -0.17 -27.85
CA ILE A 566 -23.50 1.03 -27.03
C ILE A 566 -23.54 0.68 -25.53
N CYS A 567 -22.50 1.05 -24.76
CA CYS A 567 -22.62 1.25 -23.31
C CYS A 567 -21.48 2.17 -22.79
N GLU A 568 -21.89 3.34 -22.31
CA GLU A 568 -21.22 4.38 -21.50
C GLU A 568 -19.80 4.08 -20.98
N THR A 569 -18.75 4.30 -21.77
CA THR A 569 -17.35 4.37 -21.29
C THR A 569 -16.44 5.36 -22.03
N ASP A 570 -16.97 6.30 -22.82
CA ASP A 570 -16.15 7.18 -23.69
C ASP A 570 -15.83 8.59 -23.16
N ALA A 571 -15.79 8.78 -21.83
CA ALA A 571 -15.28 10.02 -21.23
C ALA A 571 -13.88 9.90 -20.58
N LEU A 572 -13.20 8.76 -20.73
CA LEU A 572 -11.90 8.48 -20.07
C LEU A 572 -10.74 8.08 -21.00
N LYS A 573 -10.85 8.35 -22.31
CA LYS A 573 -9.73 8.18 -23.25
C LYS A 573 -9.51 9.40 -24.15
N LYS A 574 -9.07 10.49 -23.54
CA LYS A 574 -8.16 11.46 -24.15
C LYS A 574 -7.17 11.95 -23.10
N ILE A 575 -6.28 11.06 -22.68
CA ILE A 575 -4.99 11.47 -22.15
C ILE A 575 -4.08 11.49 -23.37
N GLN A 576 -3.75 12.70 -23.85
CA GLN A 576 -2.60 12.85 -24.73
C GLN A 576 -1.41 12.23 -24.01
N GLU A 577 -0.71 11.33 -24.69
CA GLU A 577 0.58 10.83 -24.23
C GLU A 577 1.45 12.02 -23.84
N PRO A 578 2.12 12.01 -22.67
CA PRO A 578 3.05 13.07 -22.32
C PRO A 578 4.08 13.18 -23.45
N PRO A 579 4.50 14.40 -23.81
CA PRO A 579 5.51 14.57 -24.84
C PRO A 579 6.75 13.77 -24.46
N THR A 580 7.36 13.18 -25.49
CA THR A 580 8.61 12.42 -25.45
C THR A 580 9.58 12.99 -24.42
N SER A 581 9.79 12.24 -23.34
CA SER A 581 10.89 12.33 -22.36
C SER A 581 11.51 13.72 -22.16
N PRO A 582 11.22 14.46 -21.07
CA PRO A 582 12.09 15.56 -20.67
C PRO A 582 13.50 15.02 -20.40
N PRO A 583 14.56 15.77 -20.72
CA PRO A 583 15.92 15.30 -20.57
C PRO A 583 16.19 14.92 -19.11
N SER A 584 16.72 13.72 -18.89
CA SER A 584 17.16 13.24 -17.58
C SER A 584 18.33 14.10 -17.08
N ILE A 585 18.06 15.14 -16.30
CA ILE A 585 19.13 16.05 -15.89
C ILE A 585 18.89 16.58 -14.47
N ASN A 586 19.75 16.14 -13.54
CA ASN A 586 20.08 16.84 -12.29
C ASN A 586 20.82 18.16 -12.59
N GLN A 587 20.17 19.16 -13.19
CA GLN A 587 20.77 20.49 -13.39
C GLN A 587 19.97 21.50 -12.58
N LEU A 588 20.64 22.02 -11.55
CA LEU A 588 20.27 23.26 -10.90
C LEU A 588 20.67 24.39 -11.87
N TYR A 589 19.69 25.12 -12.38
CA TYR A 589 19.95 26.40 -13.06
C TYR A 589 19.83 27.52 -12.04
N ASN A 590 20.86 28.35 -11.91
CA ASN A 590 20.84 29.54 -11.07
C ASN A 590 21.24 30.78 -11.86
N PHE A 591 20.54 31.89 -11.65
CA PHE A 591 20.89 33.16 -12.26
C PHE A 591 20.35 34.33 -11.43
N THR A 592 20.99 35.48 -11.61
CA THR A 592 20.67 36.73 -10.91
C THR A 592 19.88 37.63 -11.85
N PRO A 593 18.55 37.51 -11.92
CA PRO A 593 17.76 38.37 -12.79
C PRO A 593 17.81 39.83 -12.37
N HIS A 594 17.95 40.13 -11.07
CA HIS A 594 17.78 41.47 -10.49
C HIS A 594 18.96 41.90 -9.62
N PHE A 595 19.18 43.21 -9.47
CA PHE A 595 20.22 43.73 -8.56
C PHE A 595 19.77 43.79 -7.09
N SER A 596 18.48 43.54 -6.86
CA SER A 596 17.80 43.59 -5.57
C SER A 596 17.07 42.26 -5.28
N ASN A 597 16.46 42.16 -4.10
CA ASN A 597 15.76 40.95 -3.66
C ASN A 597 14.64 40.59 -4.64
N VAL A 598 14.59 39.32 -5.07
CA VAL A 598 13.53 38.83 -5.96
C VAL A 598 12.32 38.45 -5.11
N LEU A 599 11.16 38.98 -5.44
CA LEU A 599 9.96 38.95 -4.60
C LEU A 599 8.88 37.98 -5.10
N ALA A 600 8.82 37.75 -6.41
CA ALA A 600 7.92 36.78 -7.02
C ALA A 600 8.56 36.18 -8.29
N VAL A 601 8.17 34.96 -8.61
CA VAL A 601 8.59 34.24 -9.80
C VAL A 601 7.43 33.41 -10.33
N ALA A 602 7.30 33.32 -11.65
CA ALA A 602 6.38 32.44 -12.35
C ALA A 602 6.98 32.01 -13.69
N THR A 603 6.46 30.92 -14.26
CA THR A 603 6.83 30.46 -15.60
C THR A 603 5.65 30.55 -16.55
N ILE A 604 5.94 30.81 -17.82
CA ILE A 604 4.97 30.85 -18.91
C ILE A 604 5.47 29.89 -19.98
N ASN A 605 4.60 28.98 -20.41
CA ASN A 605 4.89 28.01 -21.45
C ASN A 605 3.96 28.26 -22.64
N ASP A 606 4.51 28.47 -23.83
CA ASP A 606 3.74 28.68 -25.04
C ASP A 606 3.10 27.36 -25.53
N ASN A 607 1.77 27.38 -25.74
CA ASN A 607 1.00 26.26 -26.28
C ASN A 607 0.98 26.23 -27.83
N ASN A 608 1.48 27.26 -28.51
CA ASN A 608 1.33 27.46 -29.95
C ASN A 608 2.61 27.30 -30.79
N GLY A 609 3.68 26.73 -30.22
CA GLY A 609 4.83 26.24 -30.99
C GLY A 609 5.76 27.33 -31.55
N GLY A 610 5.78 28.52 -30.95
CA GLY A 610 6.63 29.63 -31.38
C GLY A 610 7.88 29.83 -30.53
N GLU A 611 7.72 30.11 -29.23
CA GLU A 611 8.85 30.52 -28.38
C GLU A 611 8.72 29.96 -26.96
N LEU A 612 9.56 28.94 -26.72
CA LEU A 612 10.30 28.51 -25.51
C LEU A 612 9.85 28.98 -24.10
N PRO A 613 10.05 28.16 -23.04
CA PRO A 613 9.62 28.50 -21.68
C PRO A 613 10.25 29.81 -21.18
N LEU A 614 9.41 30.72 -20.68
CA LEU A 614 9.82 32.03 -20.15
C LEU A 614 9.71 32.04 -18.63
N ILE A 615 10.67 32.67 -17.97
CA ILE A 615 10.62 33.00 -16.54
C ILE A 615 10.31 34.48 -16.38
N VAL A 616 9.26 34.78 -15.62
CA VAL A 616 8.91 36.14 -15.21
C VAL A 616 9.27 36.31 -13.75
N THR A 617 10.03 37.36 -13.44
CA THR A 617 10.48 37.67 -12.09
C THR A 617 10.21 39.12 -11.74
N SER A 618 9.86 39.39 -10.49
CA SER A 618 9.81 40.74 -9.96
C SER A 618 10.75 40.94 -8.78
N ALA A 619 11.17 42.17 -8.55
CA ALA A 619 12.08 42.48 -7.45
C ALA A 619 11.73 43.77 -6.71
N ALA A 620 12.42 43.97 -5.59
CA ALA A 620 12.34 45.18 -4.78
C ALA A 620 12.87 46.44 -5.51
N ASP A 621 13.55 46.29 -6.64
CA ASP A 621 13.96 47.39 -7.52
C ASP A 621 12.84 47.89 -8.45
N LYS A 622 11.61 47.36 -8.29
CA LYS A 622 10.40 47.71 -9.04
C LYS A 622 10.40 47.27 -10.51
N SER A 623 11.38 46.45 -10.92
CA SER A 623 11.40 45.91 -12.27
C SER A 623 10.69 44.55 -12.35
N ILE A 624 10.06 44.30 -13.49
CA ILE A 624 9.63 42.97 -13.92
C ILE A 624 10.55 42.57 -15.07
N ARG A 625 11.13 41.37 -14.98
CA ARG A 625 12.08 40.87 -15.96
C ARG A 625 11.61 39.53 -16.51
N VAL A 626 11.70 39.41 -17.82
CA VAL A 626 11.39 38.21 -18.58
C VAL A 626 12.72 37.63 -19.08
N SER A 627 12.99 36.37 -18.76
CA SER A 627 14.22 35.67 -19.13
C SER A 627 13.87 34.34 -19.77
N SER A 628 14.55 33.98 -20.85
CA SER A 628 14.37 32.69 -21.50
C SER A 628 15.13 31.58 -20.81
N LEU A 629 14.52 30.40 -20.78
CA LEU A 629 15.06 29.18 -20.19
C LEU A 629 15.89 28.32 -21.14
N VAL A 630 16.09 28.75 -22.38
CA VAL A 630 16.85 27.97 -23.36
C VAL A 630 18.33 28.32 -23.31
N GLY A 631 19.12 27.33 -22.89
CA GLY A 631 20.56 27.47 -22.73
C GLY A 631 20.92 28.08 -21.37
N GLU A 632 21.93 28.96 -21.34
CA GLU A 632 22.19 29.79 -20.17
C GLU A 632 21.09 30.87 -20.07
N PRO A 633 20.44 31.04 -18.91
CA PRO A 633 19.42 32.06 -18.73
C PRO A 633 19.97 33.43 -19.08
N HIS A 634 19.36 34.08 -20.08
CA HIS A 634 19.69 35.44 -20.46
C HIS A 634 18.44 36.32 -20.38
N LEU A 635 18.66 37.55 -19.93
CA LEU A 635 17.60 38.54 -19.82
C LEU A 635 17.12 38.92 -21.22
N GLU A 636 15.85 38.65 -21.52
CA GLU A 636 15.26 39.01 -22.81
C GLU A 636 14.65 40.41 -22.75
N ARG A 637 13.94 40.72 -21.67
CA ARG A 637 13.17 41.95 -21.57
C ARG A 637 13.05 42.46 -20.13
N ILE A 638 13.04 43.78 -20.00
CA ILE A 638 12.64 44.50 -18.79
C ILE A 638 11.34 45.22 -19.13
N LEU A 639 10.24 44.85 -18.46
CA LEU A 639 8.94 45.50 -18.66
C LEU A 639 8.92 46.85 -17.93
N SER A 640 8.02 47.75 -18.35
CA SER A 640 7.89 49.12 -17.85
C SER A 640 8.08 49.29 -16.33
N SER A 641 8.71 50.40 -15.93
CA SER A 641 9.07 50.65 -14.52
C SER A 641 7.84 50.84 -13.65
N GLN A 642 7.57 49.88 -12.77
CA GLN A 642 6.44 49.94 -11.84
C GLN A 642 6.67 51.04 -10.79
N SER A 643 5.59 51.68 -10.34
CA SER A 643 5.67 52.77 -9.35
C SER A 643 6.24 52.30 -8.00
N SER A 644 6.01 51.01 -7.70
CA SER A 644 6.28 50.36 -6.42
C SER A 644 6.78 48.92 -6.61
N PRO A 645 7.46 48.34 -5.60
CA PRO A 645 7.88 46.93 -5.65
C PRO A 645 6.71 45.97 -5.88
N ILE A 646 6.88 45.04 -6.81
CA ILE A 646 5.89 44.00 -7.14
C ILE A 646 6.16 42.74 -6.30
N ILE A 647 5.14 42.27 -5.58
CA ILE A 647 5.26 41.25 -4.53
C ILE A 647 4.56 39.92 -4.84
N ASN A 648 3.74 39.87 -5.89
CA ASN A 648 3.06 38.68 -6.39
C ASN A 648 2.92 38.76 -7.92
N ILE A 649 3.04 37.61 -8.58
CA ILE A 649 2.81 37.42 -10.01
C ILE A 649 1.86 36.22 -10.14
N VAL A 650 0.76 36.40 -10.86
CA VAL A 650 -0.19 35.34 -11.19
C VAL A 650 -0.36 35.29 -12.70
N ILE A 651 -0.33 34.10 -13.28
CA ILE A 651 -0.49 33.92 -14.74
C ILE A 651 -1.99 33.88 -15.08
N HIS A 652 -2.40 34.58 -16.13
CA HIS A 652 -3.79 34.52 -16.60
C HIS A 652 -4.10 33.12 -17.16
N PRO A 653 -5.21 32.47 -16.74
CA PRO A 653 -5.45 31.06 -17.06
C PRO A 653 -5.76 30.81 -18.54
N THR A 654 -6.28 31.81 -19.26
CA THR A 654 -6.73 31.68 -20.66
C THR A 654 -6.01 32.61 -21.64
N LEU A 655 -5.25 33.58 -21.15
CA LEU A 655 -4.51 34.55 -21.96
C LEU A 655 -3.02 34.30 -21.71
N PRO A 656 -2.32 33.54 -22.56
CA PRO A 656 -1.03 32.95 -22.23
C PRO A 656 0.08 33.98 -21.96
N ASN A 657 -0.06 35.20 -22.49
CA ASN A 657 0.93 36.28 -22.39
C ASN A 657 0.58 37.31 -21.32
N VAL A 658 -0.54 37.14 -20.61
CA VAL A 658 -1.01 38.13 -19.65
C VAL A 658 -0.68 37.67 -18.24
N ILE A 659 -0.05 38.56 -17.49
CA ILE A 659 0.23 38.37 -16.07
C ILE A 659 -0.53 39.40 -15.23
N ILE A 660 -0.89 39.00 -14.02
CA ILE A 660 -1.39 39.87 -12.97
C ILE A 660 -0.25 40.11 -12.00
N THR A 661 -0.02 41.38 -11.67
CA THR A 661 0.99 41.80 -10.71
C THR A 661 0.34 42.55 -9.57
N THR A 662 0.86 42.38 -8.36
CA THR A 662 0.42 43.14 -7.20
C THR A 662 1.58 43.86 -6.54
N SER A 663 1.33 45.06 -6.03
CA SER A 663 2.40 45.95 -5.56
C SER A 663 2.30 46.31 -4.07
N MET A 664 3.45 46.72 -3.51
CA MET A 664 3.51 47.43 -2.23
C MET A 664 2.87 48.83 -2.30
N GLY A 665 2.50 49.32 -3.49
CA GLY A 665 1.81 50.59 -3.67
C GLY A 665 0.31 50.55 -3.41
N GLY A 666 -0.29 49.35 -3.33
CA GLY A 666 -1.75 49.19 -3.30
C GLY A 666 -2.37 48.89 -4.66
N ASP A 667 -1.53 48.64 -5.67
CA ASP A 667 -1.97 48.47 -7.05
C ASP A 667 -2.01 46.99 -7.44
N MET A 668 -2.95 46.65 -8.32
CA MET A 668 -2.98 45.42 -9.11
C MET A 668 -2.97 45.81 -10.59
N SER A 669 -2.05 45.28 -11.39
CA SER A 669 -1.95 45.56 -12.83
C SER A 669 -2.00 44.27 -13.65
N MET A 670 -2.69 44.30 -14.79
CA MET A 670 -2.62 43.27 -15.82
C MET A 670 -1.73 43.75 -16.96
N ILE A 671 -0.74 42.95 -17.32
CA ILE A 671 0.31 43.32 -18.28
C ILE A 671 0.44 42.20 -19.32
N ASP A 672 0.42 42.56 -20.60
CA ASP A 672 0.85 41.67 -21.67
C ASP A 672 2.38 41.71 -21.76
N ILE A 673 3.01 40.57 -21.47
CA ILE A 673 4.46 40.48 -21.38
C ILE A 673 5.17 40.45 -22.74
N LEU A 674 4.47 40.07 -23.81
CA LEU A 674 5.04 40.01 -25.17
C LEU A 674 4.95 41.36 -25.87
N GLU A 675 3.93 42.16 -25.56
CA GLU A 675 3.76 43.52 -26.11
C GLU A 675 4.33 44.62 -25.19
N ASP A 676 4.69 44.29 -23.93
CA ASP A 676 5.05 45.27 -22.89
C ASP A 676 3.95 46.34 -22.70
N GLU A 677 2.70 45.90 -22.75
CA GLU A 677 1.52 46.76 -22.65
C GLU A 677 0.82 46.55 -21.29
N GLU A 678 0.66 47.62 -20.52
CA GLU A 678 -0.20 47.62 -19.33
C GLU A 678 -1.66 47.70 -19.77
N LEU A 679 -2.35 46.55 -19.78
CA LEU A 679 -3.74 46.44 -20.20
C LEU A 679 -4.67 47.19 -19.25
N MET A 680 -4.39 47.11 -17.93
CA MET A 680 -5.13 47.87 -16.92
C MET A 680 -4.45 47.90 -15.54
N THR A 681 -4.87 48.85 -14.70
CA THR A 681 -4.47 48.95 -13.28
C THR A 681 -5.65 49.27 -12.37
N CYS A 682 -5.81 48.48 -11.32
CA CYS A 682 -6.72 48.73 -10.20
C CYS A 682 -5.99 49.37 -9.02
N ARG A 683 -6.42 50.56 -8.61
CA ARG A 683 -5.90 51.28 -7.43
C ARG A 683 -6.94 51.35 -6.31
N ASN A 684 -7.39 50.19 -5.83
CA ASN A 684 -8.49 50.09 -4.86
C ASN A 684 -8.03 49.82 -3.43
N HIS A 685 -6.77 49.43 -3.24
CA HIS A 685 -6.21 49.22 -1.92
C HIS A 685 -5.38 50.42 -1.46
N SER A 686 -5.43 50.70 -0.16
CA SER A 686 -4.66 51.77 0.48
C SER A 686 -3.32 51.32 1.06
N LYS A 687 -3.03 50.01 1.00
CA LYS A 687 -1.80 49.35 1.46
C LYS A 687 -1.45 48.16 0.56
N TYR A 688 -0.34 47.49 0.89
CA TYR A 688 0.23 46.35 0.16
C TYR A 688 -0.82 45.32 -0.27
N VAL A 689 -0.86 45.01 -1.56
CA VAL A 689 -1.69 43.94 -2.12
C VAL A 689 -0.86 42.67 -2.15
N VAL A 690 -0.96 41.85 -1.11
CA VAL A 690 -0.02 40.72 -0.86
C VAL A 690 -0.40 39.44 -1.57
N ALA A 691 -1.66 39.30 -1.97
CA ALA A 691 -2.18 38.14 -2.65
C ALA A 691 -3.14 38.56 -3.76
N ALA A 692 -3.08 37.84 -4.87
CA ALA A 692 -4.09 37.85 -5.90
C ALA A 692 -4.32 36.41 -6.35
N ASP A 693 -5.52 36.15 -6.87
CA ASP A 693 -5.81 34.92 -7.59
C ASP A 693 -6.82 35.24 -8.70
N ILE A 694 -6.80 34.43 -9.76
CA ILE A 694 -7.69 34.56 -10.92
C ILE A 694 -8.20 33.18 -11.32
N ILE A 695 -9.46 33.12 -11.71
CA ILE A 695 -10.06 31.90 -12.22
C ILE A 695 -11.01 32.23 -13.37
N GLU A 696 -10.96 31.42 -14.41
CA GLU A 696 -12.00 31.38 -15.44
C GLU A 696 -12.73 30.04 -15.39
N THR A 697 -14.06 30.10 -15.42
CA THR A 697 -14.96 28.95 -15.49
C THR A 697 -15.95 29.16 -16.63
N GLU A 698 -16.69 28.11 -16.99
CA GLU A 698 -17.77 28.21 -17.98
C GLU A 698 -18.86 29.23 -17.57
N GLU A 699 -19.00 29.51 -16.27
CA GLU A 699 -20.00 30.45 -15.72
C GLU A 699 -19.50 31.92 -15.68
N GLY A 700 -18.23 32.14 -16.02
CA GLY A 700 -17.57 33.44 -16.04
C GLY A 700 -16.28 33.48 -15.22
N GLY A 701 -15.47 34.51 -15.48
CA GLY A 701 -14.19 34.70 -14.81
C GLY A 701 -14.25 35.63 -13.61
N TRP A 702 -13.32 35.46 -12.68
CA TRP A 702 -13.19 36.26 -11.48
C TRP A 702 -11.71 36.50 -11.16
N VAL A 703 -11.39 37.69 -10.68
CA VAL A 703 -10.10 38.00 -10.05
C VAL A 703 -10.35 38.56 -8.66
N ALA A 704 -9.51 38.16 -7.71
CA ALA A 704 -9.56 38.64 -6.33
C ALA A 704 -8.20 39.13 -5.88
N THR A 705 -8.19 40.13 -5.01
CA THR A 705 -7.00 40.76 -4.44
C THR A 705 -7.18 40.91 -2.94
N GLY A 706 -6.16 40.57 -2.16
CA GLY A 706 -6.13 40.69 -0.70
C GLY A 706 -5.04 41.65 -0.23
N SER A 707 -5.38 42.53 0.71
CA SER A 707 -4.47 43.59 1.16
C SER A 707 -4.32 43.71 2.68
N TYR A 708 -3.19 44.30 3.07
CA TYR A 708 -2.88 44.71 4.44
C TYR A 708 -3.70 45.92 4.93
N ASP A 709 -4.53 46.52 4.06
CA ASP A 709 -5.57 47.46 4.47
C ASP A 709 -6.84 46.77 4.99
N LYS A 710 -6.80 45.43 5.14
CA LYS A 710 -7.87 44.58 5.65
C LYS A 710 -9.05 44.43 4.69
N THR A 711 -8.83 44.65 3.40
CA THR A 711 -9.88 44.48 2.39
C THR A 711 -9.53 43.40 1.37
N VAL A 712 -10.59 42.78 0.84
CA VAL A 712 -10.55 41.94 -0.36
C VAL A 712 -11.37 42.62 -1.45
N CYS A 713 -10.77 42.85 -2.61
CA CYS A 713 -11.48 43.34 -3.79
C CYS A 713 -11.66 42.20 -4.80
N ILE A 714 -12.89 41.99 -5.24
CA ILE A 714 -13.29 40.96 -6.20
C ILE A 714 -13.87 41.66 -7.43
N TYR A 715 -13.42 41.23 -8.61
CA TYR A 715 -13.88 41.72 -9.89
C TYR A 715 -14.34 40.55 -10.74
N ARG A 716 -15.39 40.77 -11.52
CA ARG A 716 -15.78 39.84 -12.58
C ARG A 716 -14.94 40.13 -13.82
N LEU A 717 -14.60 39.10 -14.58
CA LEU A 717 -13.91 39.26 -15.85
C LEU A 717 -14.94 39.43 -16.98
N HIS A 718 -14.69 40.39 -17.86
CA HIS A 718 -15.36 40.62 -19.13
C HIS A 718 -14.28 40.64 -20.22
N ASP A 719 -14.39 39.73 -21.19
CA ASP A 719 -13.35 39.51 -22.22
C ASP A 719 -11.93 39.30 -21.64
N GLY A 720 -11.84 38.57 -20.52
CA GLY A 720 -10.58 38.30 -19.82
C GLY A 720 -10.07 39.47 -18.96
N LEU A 721 -10.73 40.63 -18.96
CA LEU A 721 -10.32 41.80 -18.19
C LEU A 721 -11.30 42.13 -17.04
N PRO A 722 -10.80 42.54 -15.87
CA PRO A 722 -11.61 42.97 -14.74
C PRO A 722 -12.56 44.12 -15.08
N ASP A 723 -13.86 43.90 -14.86
CA ASP A 723 -14.87 44.95 -14.91
C ASP A 723 -14.76 45.83 -13.65
N LEU A 724 -14.30 47.07 -13.86
CA LEU A 724 -14.08 48.04 -12.80
C LEU A 724 -15.37 48.59 -12.18
N ASP A 725 -16.48 48.52 -12.91
CA ASP A 725 -17.77 49.07 -12.50
C ASP A 725 -18.54 48.10 -11.58
N SER A 726 -18.30 46.79 -11.71
CA SER A 726 -18.98 45.74 -10.93
C SER A 726 -18.15 45.12 -9.79
N ARG A 727 -17.32 45.94 -9.12
CA ARG A 727 -16.47 45.46 -8.02
C ARG A 727 -17.21 45.17 -6.72
N ILE A 728 -16.73 44.14 -6.00
CA ILE A 728 -17.16 43.81 -4.64
C ILE A 728 -15.99 44.07 -3.69
N VAL A 729 -16.22 44.82 -2.62
CA VAL A 729 -15.21 45.11 -1.59
C VAL A 729 -15.66 44.51 -0.26
N LEU A 730 -14.89 43.53 0.22
CA LEU A 730 -15.11 42.87 1.51
C LEU A 730 -14.14 43.45 2.54
N LYS A 731 -14.62 43.71 3.76
CA LYS A 731 -13.80 44.23 4.87
C LYS A 731 -13.63 43.17 5.95
N HIS A 732 -12.42 43.08 6.49
CA HIS A 732 -12.03 42.13 7.53
C HIS A 732 -11.49 42.85 8.76
N GLU A 733 -11.45 42.15 9.90
CA GLU A 733 -10.98 42.69 11.18
C GLU A 733 -9.45 42.85 11.21
N THR A 734 -8.74 41.96 10.52
CA THR A 734 -7.28 41.85 10.47
C THR A 734 -6.78 41.88 9.03
N GLN A 735 -5.45 41.90 8.87
CA GLN A 735 -4.80 41.91 7.56
C GLN A 735 -5.14 40.64 6.78
N VAL A 736 -5.36 40.77 5.47
CA VAL A 736 -5.53 39.61 4.57
C VAL A 736 -4.15 39.14 4.14
N GLU A 737 -3.85 37.85 4.36
CA GLU A 737 -2.55 37.26 4.03
C GLU A 737 -2.60 36.46 2.72
N ALA A 738 -3.71 35.77 2.46
CA ALA A 738 -3.88 34.98 1.25
C ALA A 738 -5.33 34.97 0.76
N VAL A 739 -5.48 34.90 -0.56
CA VAL A 739 -6.74 34.65 -1.25
C VAL A 739 -6.53 33.54 -2.26
N CYS A 740 -7.51 32.66 -2.43
CA CYS A 740 -7.45 31.61 -3.45
C CYS A 740 -8.85 31.12 -3.85
N PHE A 741 -9.09 30.93 -5.15
CA PHE A 741 -10.33 30.37 -5.67
C PHE A 741 -10.32 28.84 -5.57
N VAL A 742 -11.44 28.27 -5.12
CA VAL A 742 -11.68 26.83 -5.05
C VAL A 742 -12.93 26.47 -5.84
N LYS A 743 -12.80 25.51 -6.76
CA LYS A 743 -13.93 24.88 -7.44
C LYS A 743 -14.52 23.82 -6.51
N ALA A 744 -15.84 23.76 -6.45
CA ALA A 744 -16.55 22.84 -5.57
C ALA A 744 -16.89 21.50 -6.23
N THR A 745 -17.06 20.47 -5.41
CA THR A 745 -17.55 19.14 -5.80
C THR A 745 -19.07 19.06 -5.61
N HIS A 746 -19.82 18.80 -6.68
CA HIS A 746 -21.26 18.44 -6.82
C HIS A 746 -22.37 19.10 -5.96
N GLU A 747 -22.12 19.66 -4.77
CA GLU A 747 -23.12 20.28 -3.87
C GLU A 747 -22.88 21.77 -3.56
N HIS A 748 -21.68 22.29 -3.82
CA HIS A 748 -21.31 23.68 -3.59
C HIS A 748 -20.86 24.35 -4.89
N GLY A 749 -20.92 25.69 -5.00
CA GLY A 749 -20.47 26.46 -6.18
C GLY A 749 -19.04 26.98 -6.03
N LEU A 750 -18.59 27.85 -6.94
CA LEU A 750 -17.29 28.54 -6.85
C LEU A 750 -17.18 29.33 -5.54
N ALA A 751 -16.07 29.20 -4.82
CA ALA A 751 -15.80 30.00 -3.63
C ALA A 751 -14.43 30.67 -3.68
N LEU A 752 -14.36 31.87 -3.12
CA LEU A 752 -13.12 32.54 -2.78
C LEU A 752 -12.78 32.24 -1.32
N VAL A 753 -11.65 31.59 -1.09
CA VAL A 753 -11.09 31.37 0.24
C VAL A 753 -10.22 32.56 0.61
N VAL A 754 -10.44 33.10 1.81
CA VAL A 754 -9.67 34.22 2.37
C VAL A 754 -9.09 33.79 3.70
N ALA A 755 -7.77 33.95 3.83
CA ALA A 755 -7.05 33.77 5.08
C ALA A 755 -6.63 35.15 5.62
N CYS A 756 -7.05 35.45 6.85
CA CYS A 756 -6.64 36.66 7.55
C CYS A 756 -5.62 36.31 8.64
N ARG A 757 -4.84 37.31 9.05
CA ARG A 757 -3.91 37.18 10.17
C ARG A 757 -4.66 37.11 11.50
N ASP A 758 -4.09 36.44 12.49
CA ASP A 758 -4.62 36.34 13.85
C ASP A 758 -6.07 35.85 13.91
N THR A 759 -6.41 34.87 13.06
CA THR A 759 -7.70 34.18 13.09
C THR A 759 -7.52 32.68 12.92
N ASN A 760 -8.37 31.92 13.62
CA ASN A 760 -8.50 30.48 13.51
C ASN A 760 -9.45 30.03 12.39
N TYR A 761 -9.99 30.94 11.57
CA TYR A 761 -10.94 30.61 10.52
C TYR A 761 -10.36 30.78 9.10
N LEU A 762 -10.69 29.83 8.23
CA LEU A 762 -10.70 30.07 6.78
C LEU A 762 -12.09 30.58 6.38
N LEU A 763 -12.11 31.71 5.67
CA LEU A 763 -13.34 32.38 5.25
C LEU A 763 -13.65 32.01 3.81
N TYR A 764 -14.77 31.32 3.59
CA TYR A 764 -15.24 30.92 2.25
C TYR A 764 -16.36 31.86 1.82
N TYR A 765 -16.10 32.64 0.78
CA TYR A 765 -17.09 33.47 0.12
C TYR A 765 -17.59 32.77 -1.14
N TYR A 766 -18.77 32.16 -1.05
CA TYR A 766 -19.40 31.51 -2.19
C TYR A 766 -19.96 32.57 -3.14
N LEU A 767 -19.55 32.48 -4.41
CA LEU A 767 -19.92 33.39 -5.47
C LEU A 767 -21.12 32.80 -6.22
N SER A 768 -22.19 33.59 -6.37
CA SER A 768 -23.39 33.18 -7.09
C SER A 768 -23.92 34.33 -7.95
N GLY A 769 -23.59 34.32 -9.24
CA GLY A 769 -24.03 35.34 -10.19
C GLY A 769 -23.74 36.78 -9.73
N ASN A 770 -24.74 37.66 -9.81
CA ASN A 770 -24.61 39.10 -9.49
C ASN A 770 -24.92 39.43 -8.00
N GLY A 771 -25.05 38.42 -7.13
CA GLY A 771 -25.37 38.62 -5.72
C GLY A 771 -24.15 38.93 -4.84
N GLN A 772 -24.40 39.41 -3.62
CA GLN A 772 -23.36 39.51 -2.59
C GLN A 772 -22.84 38.11 -2.22
N PRO A 773 -21.52 37.91 -2.05
CA PRO A 773 -20.97 36.60 -1.72
C PRO A 773 -21.48 36.08 -0.37
N LYS A 774 -21.83 34.80 -0.31
CA LYS A 774 -22.26 34.16 0.95
C LYS A 774 -21.06 33.67 1.74
N LEU A 775 -20.88 34.16 2.96
CA LEU A 775 -19.79 33.77 3.85
C LEU A 775 -20.10 32.49 4.62
N VAL A 776 -19.16 31.55 4.61
CA VAL A 776 -19.08 30.40 5.53
C VAL A 776 -17.69 30.41 6.17
N LYS A 777 -17.63 30.17 7.49
CA LYS A 777 -16.38 30.12 8.23
C LYS A 777 -16.06 28.68 8.60
N TYR A 778 -14.85 28.22 8.31
CA TYR A 778 -14.35 26.91 8.74
C TYR A 778 -13.30 27.11 9.82
N ASN A 779 -13.58 26.61 11.03
CA ASN A 779 -12.64 26.65 12.14
C ASN A 779 -11.51 25.65 11.86
N MET A 780 -10.26 26.11 11.91
CA MET A 780 -9.06 25.29 11.68
C MET A 780 -8.64 24.51 12.93
N ASN A 781 -9.22 24.80 14.10
CA ASN A 781 -8.91 24.09 15.34
C ASN A 781 -9.66 22.75 15.41
N ALA A 782 -8.93 21.67 15.67
CA ALA A 782 -9.51 20.32 15.77
C ALA A 782 -10.57 20.18 16.88
N ASN A 783 -10.41 20.93 17.98
CA ASN A 783 -11.35 20.95 19.11
C ASN A 783 -12.54 21.90 18.89
N ASN A 784 -12.56 22.61 17.76
CA ASN A 784 -13.52 23.67 17.47
C ASN A 784 -13.58 24.77 18.56
N ASP A 785 -12.43 25.09 19.15
CA ASP A 785 -12.25 26.20 20.08
C ASP A 785 -11.86 27.50 19.35
N ASP A 786 -11.88 28.62 20.06
CA ASP A 786 -11.55 29.95 19.53
C ASP A 786 -10.06 30.33 19.75
N TRP A 787 -9.20 29.36 20.07
CA TRP A 787 -7.80 29.63 20.34
C TRP A 787 -7.00 29.84 19.04
N ILE A 788 -6.33 30.98 18.89
CA ILE A 788 -5.50 31.25 17.70
C ILE A 788 -4.12 30.61 17.92
N SER A 789 -3.94 29.40 17.39
CA SER A 789 -2.65 28.69 17.46
C SER A 789 -1.64 29.18 16.43
N PHE A 790 -2.11 29.68 15.29
CA PHE A 790 -1.31 30.09 14.14
C PHE A 790 -2.14 30.96 13.19
N SER A 791 -1.47 31.72 12.31
CA SER A 791 -2.10 32.37 11.16
C SER A 791 -1.74 31.61 9.88
N VAL A 792 -2.65 31.56 8.92
CA VAL A 792 -2.35 31.07 7.56
C VAL A 792 -1.73 32.21 6.75
N LEU A 793 -0.55 31.98 6.16
CA LEU A 793 0.24 32.99 5.46
C LEU A 793 0.27 32.81 3.93
N HIS A 794 -0.09 31.63 3.44
CA HIS A 794 -0.25 31.35 2.01
C HIS A 794 -1.22 30.19 1.80
N LEU A 795 -1.95 30.24 0.69
CA LEU A 795 -2.87 29.20 0.23
C LEU A 795 -2.47 28.75 -1.17
N ALA A 796 -2.61 27.46 -1.45
CA ALA A 796 -2.51 26.91 -2.80
C ALA A 796 -3.57 25.83 -2.99
N THR A 797 -4.12 25.72 -4.19
CA THR A 797 -5.14 24.72 -4.53
C THR A 797 -4.58 23.63 -5.42
N SER A 798 -5.15 22.43 -5.28
CA SER A 798 -4.86 21.32 -6.19
C SER A 798 -5.70 21.45 -7.45
N GLU A 799 -5.09 21.24 -8.61
CA GLU A 799 -5.80 21.27 -9.89
C GLU A 799 -6.69 20.05 -10.10
N SER A 800 -6.21 18.88 -9.68
CA SER A 800 -6.84 17.57 -9.93
C SER A 800 -7.85 17.14 -8.86
N GLY A 801 -8.10 17.96 -7.84
CA GLY A 801 -8.98 17.55 -6.75
C GLY A 801 -9.26 18.62 -5.69
N PRO A 802 -10.18 18.34 -4.76
CA PRO A 802 -10.69 19.30 -3.79
C PRO A 802 -9.72 19.56 -2.62
N TYR A 803 -8.48 19.97 -2.90
CA TYR A 803 -7.47 20.23 -1.86
C TYR A 803 -7.09 21.68 -1.77
N LEU A 804 -6.95 22.11 -0.52
CA LEU A 804 -6.40 23.41 -0.15
C LEU A 804 -5.20 23.18 0.75
N LEU A 805 -4.04 23.65 0.31
CA LEU A 805 -2.80 23.64 1.06
C LEU A 805 -2.62 24.99 1.75
N ALA A 806 -2.26 24.98 3.03
CA ALA A 806 -2.05 26.18 3.82
C ALA A 806 -0.72 26.11 4.57
N SER A 807 0.09 27.15 4.44
CA SER A 807 1.29 27.34 5.25
C SER A 807 1.00 28.29 6.42
N THR A 808 1.64 28.06 7.57
CA THR A 808 1.26 28.71 8.84
C THR A 808 2.41 29.44 9.52
N SER A 809 2.08 30.46 10.33
CA SER A 809 3.01 31.19 11.21
C SER A 809 3.19 30.46 12.55
N THR A 810 4.17 29.58 12.68
CA THR A 810 4.50 28.94 13.97
C THR A 810 5.99 28.68 14.09
N PRO A 811 6.57 28.65 15.31
CA PRO A 811 7.99 28.38 15.49
C PRO A 811 8.48 27.08 14.85
N THR A 812 7.62 26.06 14.79
CA THR A 812 7.92 24.77 14.17
C THR A 812 7.45 24.64 12.72
N GLY A 813 6.77 25.68 12.21
CA GLY A 813 6.07 25.81 10.92
C GLY A 813 5.26 24.59 10.49
N LYS A 814 3.94 24.76 10.41
CA LYS A 814 3.02 23.72 9.95
C LYS A 814 2.64 23.96 8.50
N LEU A 815 2.68 22.89 7.71
CA LEU A 815 2.03 22.81 6.41
C LEU A 815 0.78 21.93 6.57
N LEU A 816 -0.39 22.49 6.31
CA LEU A 816 -1.68 21.85 6.53
C LEU A 816 -2.36 21.60 5.19
N LEU A 817 -2.82 20.37 4.98
CA LEU A 817 -3.64 20.00 3.83
C LEU A 817 -5.09 19.85 4.27
N PHE A 818 -5.98 20.62 3.66
CA PHE A 818 -7.42 20.60 3.90
C PHE A 818 -8.16 19.99 2.71
N LEU A 819 -9.32 19.40 2.99
CA LEU A 819 -10.35 19.23 1.97
C LEU A 819 -11.03 20.59 1.75
N THR A 820 -11.23 21.01 0.49
CA THR A 820 -11.97 22.24 0.20
C THR A 820 -13.40 22.15 0.74
N HIS A 821 -13.97 23.29 1.13
CA HIS A 821 -15.32 23.38 1.70
C HIS A 821 -15.49 22.58 3.02
N SER A 822 -14.40 22.37 3.76
CA SER A 822 -14.39 21.62 5.01
C SER A 822 -13.39 22.21 6.02
N SER A 823 -13.65 22.00 7.31
CA SER A 823 -12.67 22.18 8.38
C SER A 823 -11.73 20.98 8.54
N LYS A 824 -11.93 19.92 7.75
CA LYS A 824 -11.19 18.67 7.89
C LYS A 824 -9.76 18.81 7.38
N ILE A 825 -8.82 18.78 8.32
CA ILE A 825 -7.39 18.63 8.06
C ILE A 825 -7.12 17.16 7.68
N LEU A 826 -6.54 16.94 6.52
CA LEU A 826 -6.16 15.63 5.98
C LEU A 826 -4.72 15.26 6.31
N LEU A 827 -3.83 16.26 6.31
CA LEU A 827 -2.41 16.10 6.58
C LEU A 827 -1.88 17.29 7.36
N SER A 828 -0.96 17.02 8.28
CA SER A 828 -0.19 18.04 8.98
C SER A 828 1.28 17.66 8.92
N CYS A 829 2.04 18.37 8.08
CA CYS A 829 3.48 18.22 8.00
C CYS A 829 4.14 19.19 8.99
N TYR A 830 5.06 18.67 9.79
CA TYR A 830 5.81 19.42 10.79
C TYR A 830 7.27 19.50 10.39
N GLY A 831 7.95 20.59 10.78
CA GLY A 831 9.41 20.66 10.78
C GLY A 831 10.03 21.64 9.80
N ALA A 832 9.24 22.34 8.98
CA ALA A 832 9.74 23.48 8.20
C ALA A 832 9.61 24.75 9.07
N PRO A 833 10.66 25.23 9.78
CA PRO A 833 10.53 26.34 10.72
C PRO A 833 9.99 27.61 10.04
N ALA A 834 9.08 28.33 10.71
CA ALA A 834 8.44 29.55 10.21
C ALA A 834 8.14 30.53 11.37
N GLU A 835 9.20 30.96 12.07
CA GLU A 835 9.12 32.02 13.08
C GLU A 835 8.88 33.40 12.46
N VAL A 836 9.40 33.69 11.25
CA VAL A 836 9.42 35.08 10.75
C VAL A 836 9.19 35.25 9.23
N SER A 837 9.43 34.24 8.38
CA SER A 837 9.23 34.40 6.92
C SER A 837 7.75 34.33 6.50
N LEU A 838 7.44 34.80 5.28
CA LEU A 838 6.14 34.59 4.61
C LEU A 838 6.22 33.26 3.85
N PRO A 839 5.96 32.10 4.49
CA PRO A 839 6.12 30.83 3.82
C PRO A 839 5.21 30.78 2.59
N ARG A 840 5.75 30.18 1.53
CA ARG A 840 5.02 29.88 0.29
C ARG A 840 4.98 28.38 0.13
N CYS A 841 3.86 27.89 -0.37
CA CYS A 841 3.61 26.47 -0.55
C CYS A 841 3.00 26.19 -1.93
N CYS A 842 3.35 25.06 -2.52
CA CYS A 842 2.75 24.60 -3.78
C CYS A 842 2.70 23.06 -3.84
N PHE A 843 1.83 22.54 -4.69
CA PHE A 843 1.79 21.12 -5.04
C PHE A 843 2.80 20.80 -6.13
N SER A 844 3.31 19.57 -6.16
CA SER A 844 3.87 19.01 -7.41
C SER A 844 2.76 18.88 -8.46
N SER A 845 3.14 18.83 -9.74
CA SER A 845 2.19 18.67 -10.85
C SER A 845 1.35 17.39 -10.73
N ASP A 846 1.93 16.32 -10.18
CA ASP A 846 1.29 15.04 -9.92
C ASP A 846 0.63 14.94 -8.53
N ALA A 847 0.63 16.04 -7.76
CA ALA A 847 0.12 16.14 -6.39
C ALA A 847 0.66 15.09 -5.40
N LYS A 848 1.79 14.43 -5.70
CA LYS A 848 2.44 13.47 -4.78
C LYS A 848 3.32 14.13 -3.73
N TYR A 849 3.80 15.33 -4.02
CA TYR A 849 4.71 16.09 -3.17
C TYR A 849 4.16 17.47 -2.85
N LEU A 850 4.45 17.94 -1.64
CA LEU A 850 4.15 19.28 -1.17
C LEU A 850 5.45 20.01 -0.91
N TYR A 851 5.57 21.21 -1.46
CA TYR A 851 6.72 22.07 -1.22
C TYR A 851 6.32 23.21 -0.31
N VAL A 852 7.20 23.57 0.63
CA VAL A 852 7.06 24.75 1.47
C VAL A 852 8.42 25.38 1.74
N THR A 853 8.49 26.70 1.73
CA THR A 853 9.71 27.43 2.12
C THR A 853 9.88 27.44 3.65
N GLY A 854 11.10 27.23 4.14
CA GLY A 854 11.45 27.33 5.56
C GLY A 854 12.32 28.55 5.88
N ASP A 855 12.35 28.92 7.16
CA ASP A 855 13.21 29.98 7.72
C ASP A 855 14.70 29.63 7.66
N ASP A 856 15.04 28.36 7.48
CA ASP A 856 16.41 27.87 7.27
C ASP A 856 16.91 28.05 5.83
N PHE A 857 16.25 28.92 5.07
CA PHE A 857 16.53 29.24 3.66
C PHE A 857 16.33 28.05 2.71
N ALA A 858 15.72 26.96 3.21
CA ALA A 858 15.50 25.75 2.44
C ALA A 858 14.07 25.65 1.91
N ILE A 859 13.90 24.81 0.89
CA ILE A 859 12.58 24.34 0.43
C ILE A 859 12.42 22.91 0.94
N TRP A 860 11.36 22.67 1.68
CA TRP A 860 11.03 21.40 2.29
C TRP A 860 10.03 20.67 1.42
N CYS A 861 10.35 19.43 1.05
CA CYS A 861 9.53 18.57 0.21
C CYS A 861 8.98 17.40 1.02
N PHE A 862 7.66 17.37 1.19
CA PHE A 862 6.93 16.33 1.90
C PHE A 862 6.20 15.42 0.92
N GLN A 863 6.14 14.13 1.22
CA GLN A 863 5.30 13.19 0.48
C GLN A 863 3.87 13.25 1.01
N VAL A 864 2.89 13.41 0.12
CA VAL A 864 1.47 13.55 0.50
C VAL A 864 0.91 12.29 1.16
N SER A 865 1.31 11.10 0.70
CA SER A 865 0.76 9.83 1.20
C SER A 865 1.15 9.50 2.65
N THR A 866 2.35 9.92 3.07
CA THR A 866 2.93 9.59 4.38
C THR A 866 2.99 10.80 5.31
N GLY A 867 3.02 12.02 4.76
CA GLY A 867 3.37 13.24 5.50
C GLY A 867 4.85 13.33 5.87
N GLU A 868 5.67 12.40 5.38
CA GLU A 868 7.09 12.36 5.72
C GLU A 868 7.88 13.35 4.86
N LEU A 869 8.87 13.96 5.49
CA LEU A 869 9.86 14.79 4.81
C LEU A 869 10.73 13.89 3.94
N ILE A 870 10.72 14.12 2.62
CA ILE A 870 11.51 13.35 1.66
C ILE A 870 12.83 14.04 1.37
N ARG A 871 12.79 15.37 1.22
CA ARG A 871 13.96 16.14 0.80
C ARG A 871 13.92 17.54 1.39
N ARG A 872 15.11 18.06 1.70
CA ARG A 872 15.35 19.47 2.00
C ARG A 872 16.30 20.03 0.93
N ILE A 873 15.86 21.07 0.23
CA ILE A 873 16.60 21.72 -0.86
C ILE A 873 17.22 23.01 -0.31
N THR A 874 18.54 23.03 -0.15
CA THR A 874 19.28 24.13 0.52
C THR A 874 20.09 24.95 -0.48
N THR A 875 19.43 25.49 -1.51
CA THR A 875 20.10 26.20 -2.61
C THR A 875 20.21 27.71 -2.38
N HIS A 876 19.33 28.29 -1.59
CA HIS A 876 19.33 29.73 -1.31
C HIS A 876 20.25 30.06 -0.12
N ASP A 877 20.96 31.18 -0.22
CA ASP A 877 21.83 31.70 0.85
C ASP A 877 21.11 32.71 1.77
N ALA A 878 19.84 32.99 1.49
CA ALA A 878 18.99 33.92 2.22
C ALA A 878 17.51 33.47 2.12
N PRO A 879 16.57 34.10 2.84
CA PRO A 879 15.17 33.67 2.86
C PRO A 879 14.57 33.47 1.47
N VAL A 880 13.97 32.29 1.25
CA VAL A 880 13.20 31.99 0.04
C VAL A 880 11.88 32.73 0.13
N ARG A 881 11.60 33.59 -0.86
CA ARG A 881 10.45 34.48 -0.83
C ARG A 881 9.27 33.94 -1.65
N CYS A 882 9.53 33.22 -2.72
CA CYS A 882 8.50 32.67 -3.58
C CYS A 882 8.92 31.31 -4.12
N ILE A 883 7.94 30.41 -4.26
CA ILE A 883 8.07 29.16 -4.98
C ILE A 883 6.90 29.05 -5.96
N TYR A 884 7.17 28.51 -7.14
CA TYR A 884 6.20 28.31 -8.21
C TYR A 884 6.41 26.92 -8.82
N MET A 885 5.34 26.19 -9.07
CA MET A 885 5.39 24.90 -9.75
C MET A 885 5.10 25.07 -11.23
N ASP A 886 6.11 24.87 -12.08
CA ASP A 886 5.89 24.71 -13.51
C ASP A 886 5.29 23.33 -13.78
N LYS A 887 4.07 23.31 -14.27
CA LYS A 887 3.30 22.08 -14.46
C LYS A 887 3.71 21.31 -15.71
N GLN A 888 4.14 22.00 -16.76
CA GLN A 888 4.47 21.39 -18.05
C GLN A 888 5.85 20.76 -18.02
N MET A 889 6.81 21.46 -17.42
CA MET A 889 8.19 21.00 -17.27
C MET A 889 8.39 20.19 -15.99
N ASN A 890 7.41 20.22 -15.08
CA ASN A 890 7.45 19.57 -13.78
C ASN A 890 8.64 20.04 -12.91
N TRP A 891 8.87 21.36 -12.90
CA TRP A 891 9.95 21.99 -12.14
C TRP A 891 9.40 22.82 -10.99
N VAL A 892 10.13 22.83 -9.88
CA VAL A 892 9.92 23.82 -8.83
C VAL A 892 10.88 24.98 -9.09
N VAL A 893 10.34 26.18 -9.29
CA VAL A 893 11.12 27.41 -9.42
C VAL A 893 11.04 28.18 -8.12
N SER A 894 12.17 28.68 -7.63
CA SER A 894 12.23 29.44 -6.39
C SER A 894 13.02 30.73 -6.54
N CYS A 895 12.63 31.76 -5.79
CA CYS A 895 13.36 33.02 -5.74
C CYS A 895 13.45 33.54 -4.31
N GLY A 896 14.49 34.34 -4.02
CA GLY A 896 14.77 34.74 -2.65
C GLY A 896 15.47 36.10 -2.49
N PHE A 897 15.77 36.41 -1.23
CA PHE A 897 16.47 37.62 -0.83
C PHE A 897 17.98 37.56 -1.08
N ASP A 898 18.48 36.44 -1.58
CA ASP A 898 19.83 36.27 -2.14
C ASP A 898 19.93 36.83 -3.57
N LYS A 899 18.82 37.37 -4.10
CA LYS A 899 18.70 37.97 -5.43
C LYS A 899 18.77 36.95 -6.57
N GLN A 900 18.69 35.66 -6.22
CA GLN A 900 18.80 34.56 -7.17
C GLN A 900 17.44 33.95 -7.48
N VAL A 901 17.37 33.34 -8.66
CA VAL A 901 16.33 32.38 -9.04
C VAL A 901 16.98 31.03 -9.23
N TYR A 902 16.36 29.99 -8.68
CA TYR A 902 16.77 28.60 -8.84
C TYR A 902 15.65 27.78 -9.45
N ILE A 903 16.05 26.79 -10.24
CA ILE A 903 15.14 25.83 -10.88
C ILE A 903 15.55 24.44 -10.42
N HIS A 904 14.60 23.75 -9.84
CA HIS A 904 14.75 22.42 -9.28
C HIS A 904 14.00 21.43 -10.16
N GLY A 905 14.75 20.52 -10.81
CA GLY A 905 14.17 19.34 -11.45
C GLY A 905 13.53 18.40 -10.42
N GLN A 906 12.61 17.55 -10.89
CA GLN A 906 11.88 16.58 -10.05
C GLN A 906 12.81 15.62 -9.28
#